data_AF-A0A814QZK8-F1
#
_entry.id   AF-A0A814QZK8-F1
#
_cell.length_a   1.000
_cell.length_b   1.000
_cell.length_c   1.000
_cell.angle_alpha   90.00
_cell.angle_beta   90.00
_cell.angle_gamma   90.00
#
_symmetry.space_group_name_H-M   'P 1'
#
loop_
_entity.id
_entity.type
_entity.pdbx_description
1 polymer ?
#
loop_
_entity_poly.entity_id
_entity_poly.type
_entity_poly.pdbx_seq_one_letter_code
_entity_poly.pdbx_strand_id
1 'polypeptide(L)'
;MLLCLLCVSSEPYGKGSYSPNFEKQRINKHIQDGYWIEPFQSNNHTPVGFIAYGLAEGDIKFYQNPYIDTNETDPISIQKLLTPIAMDQADITGNGLQDIIICFDYGNTILDFNPDGGYIIWLENPGNINGKEPWKRHYVGKSATMHRLKIGHFTQTERWEIIGMPVVNGPFDVPVPVLLFRQPDDVLNATSWDSEIIESEFFHLIHDTKMFSGESLDKLIIASSEGLHWFYYNESSQQWTIEKIVDGEQEEKQQTNYYGTGGVDIGRIGNDPIAYIPAIEPFHGDIVAVYVKSINSSSKEIQWQRHILDVYGYPNQNGEGPGHHVICADFDKDGEDEFLLALRGPAPNEGVYYYKAFDLSRGLFAKWKISDESAGRIALADFDNDGLLDFATIGYRVAGYHLAKNASINIFYNRQVNTMLQSKPELQVTKQNDELLFTVPRPNKVSQYQMLTFLTIGGITLSLEILPPFSSRQVSNNTYVKVLSGVLMWVDSSTKTNQSRTFLCQPKSICSLEVNSDDKRVKTGNDGAIFIVMQMPKGMNDVPQFDSIGKVMLENSLPEHCPEEARKLSFKFTKADQLEWGKEKFKDVEFYNMRGFNIKFADNDEHLCHMQLWAAGKGTNAGVHNHATDRFCEVHTCIINGNGNSGMQYLNSSQETYDPFTMLDSDFVKLNIPSFYEHGPLWDIDVKKQPVLRNDGTVIYPWHKWQSGSDAPVGQQQNKVLTSRDILKNSVDASVPNQSYDIWMAIEFNIKLSTVPS
;
A
#
# COMPACT_ATOMS: atom_id res chain seq x y z
N MET A 1 -36.32 42.00 -14.16
CA MET A 1 -37.39 40.99 -14.32
C MET A 1 -37.14 40.26 -15.62
N LEU A 2 -37.19 38.92 -15.57
CA LEU A 2 -36.88 37.91 -16.60
C LEU A 2 -35.40 37.59 -16.88
N LEU A 3 -34.93 36.57 -16.16
CA LEU A 3 -33.96 35.58 -16.62
C LEU A 3 -34.38 35.00 -17.98
N CYS A 4 -33.45 34.84 -18.91
CA CYS A 4 -33.56 33.88 -20.00
C CYS A 4 -32.55 32.76 -19.76
N LEU A 5 -33.06 31.59 -19.37
CA LEU A 5 -32.35 30.32 -19.44
C LEU A 5 -32.13 29.96 -20.91
N LEU A 6 -30.88 29.78 -21.31
CA LEU A 6 -30.50 28.96 -22.45
C LEU A 6 -29.74 27.75 -21.90
N CYS A 7 -30.47 26.65 -21.72
CA CYS A 7 -29.89 25.33 -21.49
C CYS A 7 -29.19 24.89 -22.79
N VAL A 8 -27.87 25.00 -22.80
CA VAL A 8 -27.01 24.16 -23.64
C VAL A 8 -26.53 23.03 -22.73
N SER A 9 -26.92 21.80 -23.05
CA SER A 9 -26.49 20.59 -22.35
C SER A 9 -25.00 20.36 -22.56
N SER A 10 -24.18 20.90 -21.65
CA SER A 10 -22.87 20.34 -21.33
C SER A 10 -23.10 19.30 -20.24
N GLU A 11 -22.77 18.04 -20.51
CA GLU A 11 -22.64 17.04 -19.45
C GLU A 11 -21.71 17.61 -18.36
N PRO A 12 -22.16 17.69 -17.10
CA PRO A 12 -21.27 18.05 -16.02
C PRO A 12 -20.33 16.86 -15.79
N TYR A 13 -19.03 17.09 -15.88
CA TYR A 13 -18.05 16.24 -15.22
C TYR A 13 -18.42 16.20 -13.73
N GLY A 14 -19.13 15.15 -13.34
CA GLY A 14 -19.49 14.89 -11.95
C GLY A 14 -18.31 14.25 -11.23
N LYS A 15 -17.57 15.04 -10.47
CA LYS A 15 -16.92 14.60 -9.23
C LYS A 15 -17.57 15.41 -8.11
N GLY A 16 -18.20 14.73 -7.17
CA GLY A 16 -18.91 15.36 -6.06
C GLY A 16 -17.97 16.22 -5.23
N SER A 17 -18.32 17.49 -5.03
CA SER A 17 -17.66 18.35 -4.04
C SER A 17 -18.02 17.84 -2.65
N TYR A 18 -17.15 16.99 -2.08
CA TYR A 18 -17.20 16.65 -0.66
C TYR A 18 -16.30 17.64 0.09
N SER A 19 -16.79 18.15 1.22
CA SER A 19 -15.93 18.92 2.13
C SER A 19 -14.90 17.99 2.76
N PRO A 20 -13.63 18.40 2.89
CA PRO A 20 -12.61 17.63 3.60
C PRO A 20 -13.07 17.35 5.04
N ASN A 21 -12.82 16.13 5.51
CA ASN A 21 -13.16 15.68 6.86
C ASN A 21 -11.91 15.18 7.56
N PHE A 22 -11.46 15.92 8.57
CA PHE A 22 -10.30 15.56 9.37
C PHE A 22 -10.68 15.49 10.85
N GLU A 23 -10.41 14.35 11.48
CA GLU A 23 -10.57 14.15 12.91
C GLU A 23 -9.30 14.60 13.64
N LYS A 24 -9.42 15.63 14.48
CA LYS A 24 -8.28 16.18 15.22
C LYS A 24 -8.03 15.42 16.53
N GLN A 25 -6.82 14.93 16.71
CA GLN A 25 -6.27 14.51 18.00
C GLN A 25 -5.17 15.49 18.45
N ARG A 26 -5.30 16.00 19.68
CA ARG A 26 -4.28 16.86 20.27
C ARG A 26 -3.26 16.00 21.03
N ILE A 27 -1.99 16.08 20.60
CA ILE A 27 -0.88 15.27 21.12
C ILE A 27 -0.22 15.96 22.32
N ASN A 28 0.16 17.23 22.17
CA ASN A 28 0.79 18.00 23.23
C ASN A 28 0.11 19.36 23.39
N LYS A 29 -0.28 19.73 24.62
CA LYS A 29 -1.03 20.95 24.93
C LYS A 29 -0.08 22.01 25.49
N HIS A 30 -0.28 23.26 25.07
CA HIS A 30 0.40 24.41 25.65
C HIS A 30 1.93 24.30 25.60
N ILE A 31 2.45 23.87 24.45
CA ILE A 31 3.90 23.88 24.22
C ILE A 31 4.41 25.32 24.43
N GLN A 32 5.53 25.48 25.11
CA GLN A 32 6.08 26.80 25.40
C GLN A 32 6.89 27.36 24.22
N ASP A 33 7.17 26.50 23.24
CA ASP A 33 7.99 26.74 22.06
C ASP A 33 7.55 25.78 20.94
N GLY A 34 7.67 26.21 19.67
CA GLY A 34 7.29 25.38 18.53
C GLY A 34 7.59 26.01 17.17
N TYR A 35 8.23 25.24 16.29
CA TYR A 35 8.68 25.68 14.97
C TYR A 35 8.65 24.57 13.91
N TRP A 36 9.24 23.41 14.20
CA TRP A 36 9.40 22.32 13.22
C TRP A 36 8.65 21.07 13.63
N ILE A 37 8.11 20.37 12.63
CA ILE A 37 7.54 19.03 12.73
C ILE A 37 7.84 18.29 11.42
N GLU A 38 8.27 17.03 11.51
CA GLU A 38 8.62 16.19 10.36
C GLU A 38 8.22 14.73 10.64
N PRO A 39 7.61 14.00 9.69
CA PRO A 39 7.34 12.58 9.88
C PRO A 39 8.66 11.80 10.05
N PHE A 40 8.68 10.88 11.02
CA PHE A 40 9.89 10.13 11.35
C PHE A 40 9.54 8.68 11.69
N GLN A 41 10.20 7.75 11.01
CA GLN A 41 10.09 6.33 11.30
C GLN A 41 11.40 5.84 11.91
N SER A 42 11.35 5.42 13.18
CA SER A 42 12.56 5.05 13.93
C SER A 42 13.21 3.77 13.43
N ASN A 43 12.43 2.84 12.88
CA ASN A 43 12.88 1.65 12.16
C ASN A 43 11.75 1.09 11.27
N ASN A 44 12.06 0.20 10.33
CA ASN A 44 11.11 -0.35 9.36
C ASN A 44 9.92 -1.14 9.96
N HIS A 45 9.90 -1.37 11.28
CA HIS A 45 8.85 -2.11 11.97
C HIS A 45 7.97 -1.22 12.85
N THR A 46 8.31 0.05 13.05
CA THR A 46 7.52 0.98 13.86
C THR A 46 6.56 1.79 12.97
N PRO A 47 5.28 1.93 13.36
CA PRO A 47 4.40 2.92 12.73
C PRO A 47 5.01 4.32 12.79
N VAL A 48 4.78 5.09 11.73
CA VAL A 48 5.40 6.41 11.52
C VAL A 48 4.97 7.36 12.63
N GLY A 49 5.94 7.86 13.40
CA GLY A 49 5.75 8.96 14.36
C GLY A 49 6.19 10.29 13.76
N PHE A 50 6.62 11.22 14.59
CA PHE A 50 7.21 12.48 14.11
C PHE A 50 8.23 13.06 15.07
N ILE A 51 9.17 13.83 14.53
CA ILE A 51 10.06 14.68 15.31
C ILE A 51 9.45 16.08 15.38
N ALA A 52 9.48 16.71 16.55
CA ALA A 52 9.02 18.08 16.71
C ALA A 52 9.84 18.85 17.74
N TYR A 53 10.06 20.15 17.48
CA TYR A 53 10.82 21.04 18.36
C TYR A 53 10.52 22.52 18.06
N GLY A 54 11.00 23.38 18.95
CA GLY A 54 11.08 24.81 18.75
C GLY A 54 12.50 25.35 18.97
N LEU A 55 12.67 26.66 18.80
CA LEU A 55 13.98 27.31 18.79
C LEU A 55 14.53 27.52 20.21
N ALA A 56 13.69 27.96 21.14
CA ALA A 56 14.10 28.43 22.47
C ALA A 56 14.36 27.28 23.45
N GLU A 57 13.49 26.27 23.49
CA GLU A 57 13.72 25.04 24.26
C GLU A 57 14.84 24.22 23.63
N GLY A 58 14.85 24.16 22.28
CA GLY A 58 15.87 23.48 21.51
C GLY A 58 15.96 21.97 21.75
N ASP A 59 14.92 21.38 22.34
CA ASP A 59 14.84 19.97 22.66
C ASP A 59 14.19 19.21 21.49
N ILE A 60 15.02 18.48 20.75
CA ILE A 60 14.62 17.68 19.59
C ILE A 60 13.92 16.43 20.13
N LYS A 61 12.60 16.36 19.97
CA LYS A 61 11.78 15.30 20.56
C LYS A 61 11.19 14.41 19.49
N PHE A 62 11.29 13.10 19.68
CA PHE A 62 10.49 12.11 18.97
C PHE A 62 9.17 11.87 19.70
N TYR A 63 8.08 12.01 18.97
CA TYR A 63 6.75 11.65 19.41
C TYR A 63 6.38 10.32 18.74
N GLN A 64 6.25 9.29 19.57
CA GLN A 64 5.79 7.99 19.09
C GLN A 64 4.35 8.11 18.55
N ASN A 65 4.07 7.33 17.52
CA ASN A 65 2.74 7.29 16.94
C ASN A 65 1.70 6.85 18.00
N PRO A 66 0.69 7.69 18.30
CA PRO A 66 -0.28 7.42 19.37
C PRO A 66 -1.25 6.29 19.05
N TYR A 67 -1.32 5.81 17.80
CA TYR A 67 -2.15 4.68 17.41
C TYR A 67 -1.58 3.34 17.91
N ILE A 68 -0.29 3.29 18.22
CA ILE A 68 0.33 2.14 18.87
C ILE A 68 -0.11 2.21 20.33
N ASP A 69 -1.01 1.31 20.76
CA ASP A 69 -1.54 1.22 22.13
C ASP A 69 -0.43 0.90 23.15
N THR A 70 0.44 1.87 23.40
CA THR A 70 1.50 1.83 24.39
C THR A 70 1.14 2.79 25.50
N ASN A 71 1.14 2.31 26.74
CA ASN A 71 0.97 3.14 27.94
C ASN A 71 2.05 4.23 28.11
N GLU A 72 3.00 4.36 27.17
CA GLU A 72 4.04 5.37 27.10
C GLU A 72 3.59 6.48 26.15
N THR A 73 3.34 7.67 26.70
CA THR A 73 2.80 8.84 25.97
C THR A 73 3.74 10.05 26.00
N ASP A 74 4.84 9.96 26.76
CA ASP A 74 5.79 11.06 26.88
C ASP A 74 6.76 11.06 25.68
N PRO A 75 7.01 12.23 25.06
CA PRO A 75 7.96 12.34 23.98
C PRO A 75 9.38 12.05 24.44
N ILE A 76 10.17 11.46 23.54
CA ILE A 76 11.56 11.06 23.80
C ILE A 76 12.50 12.17 23.34
N SER A 77 13.30 12.71 24.25
CA SER A 77 14.36 13.67 23.90
C SER A 77 15.50 12.96 23.16
N ILE A 78 15.71 13.33 21.90
CA ILE A 78 16.80 12.85 21.05
C ILE A 78 18.09 13.61 21.38
N GLN A 79 17.98 14.94 21.41
CA GLN A 79 19.11 15.83 21.56
C GLN A 79 18.67 17.24 21.96
N LYS A 80 19.52 17.98 22.68
CA LYS A 80 19.31 19.40 22.95
C LYS A 80 20.31 20.28 22.19
N LEU A 81 19.79 21.16 21.35
CA LEU A 81 20.55 22.07 20.49
C LEU A 81 20.15 23.53 20.77
N LEU A 82 21.07 24.46 20.60
CA LEU A 82 20.77 25.88 20.76
C LEU A 82 20.09 26.39 19.48
N THR A 83 18.86 26.91 19.54
CA THR A 83 18.19 27.53 18.38
C THR A 83 18.22 26.66 17.10
N PRO A 84 17.73 25.41 17.14
CA PRO A 84 17.61 24.57 15.96
C PRO A 84 16.57 25.14 14.98
N ILE A 85 16.84 25.02 13.69
CA ILE A 85 15.95 25.55 12.63
C ILE A 85 15.40 24.40 11.78
N ALA A 86 16.08 24.04 10.70
CA ALA A 86 15.62 23.05 9.75
C ALA A 86 16.28 21.70 9.99
N MET A 87 15.53 20.64 9.69
CA MET A 87 16.05 19.29 9.64
C MET A 87 15.64 18.58 8.34
N ASP A 88 16.37 17.52 8.03
CA ASP A 88 16.03 16.51 7.04
C ASP A 88 16.52 15.14 7.55
N GLN A 89 16.27 14.07 6.80
CA GLN A 89 16.63 12.72 7.22
C GLN A 89 17.12 11.85 6.06
N ALA A 90 18.08 10.97 6.35
CA ALA A 90 18.55 9.94 5.42
C ALA A 90 19.22 8.79 6.18
N ASP A 91 19.38 7.64 5.54
CA ASP A 91 20.24 6.55 6.04
C ASP A 91 21.71 6.87 5.72
N ILE A 92 22.34 7.68 6.57
CA ILE A 92 23.72 8.17 6.35
C ILE A 92 24.70 7.01 6.49
N THR A 93 24.45 6.10 7.43
CA THR A 93 25.35 4.97 7.71
C THR A 93 25.14 3.76 6.80
N GLY A 94 24.07 3.73 6.01
CA GLY A 94 23.71 2.60 5.14
C GLY A 94 23.22 1.38 5.92
N ASN A 95 22.74 1.55 7.15
CA ASN A 95 22.33 0.47 8.05
C ASN A 95 20.80 0.22 8.03
N GLY A 96 20.06 0.96 7.21
CA GLY A 96 18.61 0.89 7.09
C GLY A 96 17.84 1.72 8.13
N LEU A 97 18.51 2.57 8.90
CA LEU A 97 17.89 3.48 9.89
C LEU A 97 18.01 4.92 9.42
N GLN A 98 16.96 5.71 9.61
CA GLN A 98 17.00 7.14 9.30
C GLN A 98 17.77 7.90 10.39
N ASP A 99 18.81 8.61 9.97
CA ASP A 99 19.57 9.58 10.75
C ASP A 99 19.00 10.99 10.53
N ILE A 100 19.19 11.89 11.50
CA ILE A 100 18.66 13.27 11.42
C ILE A 100 19.78 14.21 11.02
N ILE A 101 19.59 15.01 9.98
CA ILE A 101 20.45 16.13 9.60
C ILE A 101 19.78 17.40 10.11
N ILE A 102 20.49 18.24 10.87
CA ILE A 102 19.86 19.41 11.49
C ILE A 102 20.82 20.60 11.56
N CYS A 103 20.29 21.80 11.29
CA CYS A 103 21.02 23.04 11.52
C CYS A 103 20.61 23.74 12.83
N PHE A 104 21.60 24.32 13.52
CA PHE A 104 21.40 24.97 14.82
C PHE A 104 22.42 26.08 15.08
N ASP A 105 22.32 26.70 16.25
CA ASP A 105 23.04 27.90 16.68
C ASP A 105 22.78 29.07 15.72
N TYR A 106 21.52 29.25 15.35
CA TYR A 106 21.08 30.29 14.44
C TYR A 106 21.13 31.69 15.07
N GLY A 107 20.79 31.79 16.36
CA GLY A 107 20.47 33.05 17.04
C GLY A 107 18.96 33.22 17.24
N ASN A 108 18.50 34.44 17.54
CA ASN A 108 17.12 34.70 17.92
C ASN A 108 16.22 35.07 16.74
N THR A 109 16.73 35.87 15.79
CA THR A 109 15.97 36.37 14.62
C THR A 109 16.89 36.59 13.42
N ILE A 110 16.34 36.87 12.23
CA ILE A 110 17.13 37.28 11.04
C ILE A 110 17.95 38.56 11.27
N LEU A 111 17.60 39.37 12.27
CA LEU A 111 18.32 40.61 12.63
C LEU A 111 19.27 40.41 13.82
N ASP A 112 19.09 39.35 14.59
CA ASP A 112 19.85 39.00 15.80
C ASP A 112 20.30 37.55 15.71
N PHE A 113 21.11 37.28 14.68
CA PHE A 113 21.67 35.96 14.40
C PHE A 113 23.07 35.82 15.00
N ASN A 114 23.52 34.58 15.21
CA ASN A 114 24.89 34.30 15.62
C ASN A 114 25.80 34.21 14.37
N PRO A 115 26.74 35.15 14.15
CA PRO A 115 27.62 35.12 12.97
C PRO A 115 28.60 33.95 12.97
N ASP A 116 28.90 33.37 14.14
CA ASP A 116 29.78 32.22 14.28
C ASP A 116 29.03 30.87 14.26
N GLY A 117 27.70 30.93 14.24
CA GLY A 117 26.79 29.79 14.35
C GLY A 117 26.39 29.17 13.01
N GLY A 118 25.13 28.70 12.93
CA GLY A 118 24.59 28.02 11.74
C GLY A 118 25.30 26.70 11.43
N TYR A 119 25.58 25.94 12.48
CA TYR A 119 26.18 24.62 12.40
C TYR A 119 25.22 23.61 11.78
N ILE A 120 25.76 22.68 10.99
CA ILE A 120 25.07 21.49 10.49
C ILE A 120 25.72 20.27 11.12
N ILE A 121 24.90 19.41 11.70
CA ILE A 121 25.31 18.10 12.23
C ILE A 121 24.37 17.03 11.68
N TRP A 122 24.81 15.78 11.76
CA TRP A 122 23.90 14.65 11.74
C TRP A 122 23.89 13.94 13.10
N LEU A 123 22.72 13.41 13.46
CA LEU A 123 22.47 12.66 14.69
C LEU A 123 22.29 11.20 14.32
N GLU A 124 23.19 10.37 14.83
CA GLU A 124 23.21 8.93 14.57
C GLU A 124 22.09 8.22 15.30
N ASN A 125 21.21 7.55 14.54
CA ASN A 125 20.14 6.73 15.07
C ASN A 125 20.72 5.46 15.70
N PRO A 126 20.61 5.26 17.02
CA PRO A 126 21.20 4.12 17.70
C PRO A 126 20.40 2.81 17.50
N GLY A 127 19.30 2.83 16.73
CA GLY A 127 18.38 1.71 16.51
C GLY A 127 17.45 1.42 17.69
N ASN A 128 17.80 1.89 18.90
CA ASN A 128 16.93 1.86 20.08
C ASN A 128 16.59 3.28 20.53
N ILE A 129 15.44 3.78 20.10
CA ILE A 129 15.00 5.14 20.39
C ILE A 129 14.70 5.37 21.88
N ASN A 130 14.38 4.33 22.64
CA ASN A 130 14.11 4.41 24.08
C ASN A 130 15.40 4.43 24.93
N GLY A 131 16.56 4.58 24.29
CA GLY A 131 17.83 4.79 24.97
C GLY A 131 17.81 6.05 25.84
N LYS A 132 18.50 6.00 26.99
CA LYS A 132 18.63 7.16 27.89
C LYS A 132 19.67 8.17 27.43
N GLU A 133 20.57 7.76 26.56
CA GLU A 133 21.67 8.60 26.07
C GLU A 133 21.23 9.41 24.85
N PRO A 134 21.58 10.70 24.76
CA PRO A 134 21.32 11.50 23.57
C PRO A 134 22.00 10.89 22.33
N TRP A 135 21.39 11.09 21.17
CA TRP A 135 21.96 10.59 19.91
C TRP A 135 23.32 11.22 19.64
N LYS A 136 24.24 10.39 19.13
CA LYS A 136 25.61 10.81 18.89
C LYS A 136 25.63 11.85 17.77
N ARG A 137 26.33 12.95 18.01
CA ARG A 137 26.47 14.07 17.07
C ARG A 137 27.69 13.86 16.21
N HIS A 138 27.56 14.15 14.92
CA HIS A 138 28.64 14.16 13.96
C HIS A 138 28.63 15.47 13.18
N TYR A 139 29.79 16.11 13.07
CA TYR A 139 29.91 17.43 12.45
C TYR A 139 29.89 17.32 10.93
N VAL A 140 29.07 18.14 10.28
CA VAL A 140 29.04 18.27 8.81
C VAL A 140 29.80 19.53 8.41
N GLY A 141 29.34 20.69 8.84
CA GLY A 141 29.85 21.99 8.40
C GLY A 141 29.10 23.14 9.06
N LYS A 142 29.28 24.36 8.56
CA LYS A 142 28.51 25.52 9.02
C LYS A 142 28.46 26.65 7.98
N SER A 143 27.44 27.48 8.09
CA SER A 143 27.39 28.82 7.49
C SER A 143 26.47 29.68 8.35
N ALA A 144 26.85 30.94 8.60
CA ALA A 144 26.02 31.86 9.38
C ALA A 144 24.60 31.89 8.81
N THR A 145 23.61 31.98 9.70
CA THR A 145 22.17 32.04 9.36
C THR A 145 21.60 30.85 8.57
N MET A 146 22.28 29.69 8.58
CA MET A 146 21.76 28.44 8.01
C MET A 146 20.31 28.19 8.44
N HIS A 147 19.39 28.15 7.47
CA HIS A 147 17.94 28.25 7.74
C HIS A 147 17.11 27.16 7.07
N ARG A 148 17.52 26.66 5.90
CA ARG A 148 16.95 25.47 5.25
C ARG A 148 18.07 24.55 4.78
N LEU A 149 17.80 23.26 4.74
CA LEU A 149 18.68 22.28 4.14
C LEU A 149 17.87 21.15 3.50
N LYS A 150 18.47 20.50 2.51
CA LYS A 150 17.95 19.27 1.91
C LYS A 150 19.07 18.28 1.66
N ILE A 151 18.82 17.00 1.97
CA ILE A 151 19.73 15.90 1.67
C ILE A 151 19.23 15.13 0.44
N GLY A 152 20.14 14.76 -0.46
CA GLY A 152 19.81 14.08 -1.70
C GLY A 152 21.04 13.80 -2.56
N HIS A 153 20.80 13.61 -3.85
CA HIS A 153 21.80 13.33 -4.87
C HIS A 153 21.79 14.44 -5.93
N PHE A 154 22.63 15.46 -5.77
CA PHE A 154 22.54 16.68 -6.57
C PHE A 154 23.58 16.76 -7.69
N THR A 155 24.77 16.20 -7.48
CA THR A 155 25.86 16.16 -8.47
C THR A 155 26.32 14.74 -8.82
N GLN A 156 25.91 13.76 -8.02
CA GLN A 156 26.21 12.33 -8.16
C GLN A 156 25.21 11.47 -7.37
N THR A 157 25.20 10.16 -7.60
CA THR A 157 24.21 9.21 -7.06
C THR A 157 24.77 8.14 -6.09
N GLU A 158 26.06 8.17 -5.79
CA GLU A 158 26.76 7.16 -4.99
C GLU A 158 26.78 7.47 -3.49
N ARG A 159 26.82 8.77 -3.14
CA ARG A 159 26.92 9.25 -1.75
C ARG A 159 25.88 10.34 -1.48
N TRP A 160 25.56 10.56 -0.20
CA TRP A 160 24.68 11.65 0.18
C TRP A 160 25.34 13.02 0.00
N GLU A 161 24.54 14.00 -0.39
CA GLU A 161 24.91 15.39 -0.45
C GLU A 161 23.88 16.24 0.27
N ILE A 162 24.32 17.32 0.92
CA ILE A 162 23.44 18.27 1.60
C ILE A 162 23.57 19.63 0.92
N ILE A 163 22.46 20.19 0.45
CA ILE A 163 22.40 21.61 0.09
C ILE A 163 21.96 22.39 1.32
N GLY A 164 22.82 23.29 1.79
CA GLY A 164 22.54 24.22 2.88
C GLY A 164 22.24 25.62 2.36
N MET A 165 21.14 26.22 2.85
CA MET A 165 20.63 27.53 2.44
C MET A 165 20.48 28.45 3.66
N PRO A 166 21.40 29.41 3.83
CA PRO A 166 21.23 30.54 4.74
C PRO A 166 20.08 31.45 4.32
N VAL A 167 19.43 32.10 5.30
CA VAL A 167 18.33 33.04 5.01
C VAL A 167 18.83 34.45 4.74
N VAL A 168 19.89 34.92 5.41
CA VAL A 168 20.44 36.28 5.21
C VAL A 168 21.95 36.30 5.37
N ASN A 169 22.64 37.19 4.67
CA ASN A 169 24.09 37.36 4.78
C ASN A 169 24.45 38.76 5.30
N GLY A 170 23.84 39.14 6.43
CA GLY A 170 23.87 40.50 6.94
C GLY A 170 22.66 41.31 6.45
N PRO A 171 22.85 42.52 5.90
CA PRO A 171 21.77 43.32 5.31
C PRO A 171 20.96 42.55 4.23
N PHE A 172 19.67 42.88 4.08
CA PHE A 172 18.76 42.17 3.16
C PHE A 172 19.10 42.32 1.66
N ASP A 173 19.96 43.25 1.30
CA ASP A 173 20.46 43.49 -0.07
C ASP A 173 21.78 42.75 -0.37
N VAL A 174 22.26 41.90 0.55
CA VAL A 174 23.43 41.04 0.35
C VAL A 174 22.96 39.62 0.01
N PRO A 175 23.39 39.06 -1.15
CA PRO A 175 23.04 37.69 -1.51
C PRO A 175 23.55 36.66 -0.51
N VAL A 176 22.82 35.55 -0.39
CA VAL A 176 23.15 34.45 0.50
C VAL A 176 23.96 33.37 -0.22
N PRO A 177 24.96 32.76 0.44
CA PRO A 177 25.71 31.66 -0.14
C PRO A 177 24.93 30.35 -0.01
N VAL A 178 24.58 29.70 -1.12
CA VAL A 178 24.10 28.31 -1.16
C VAL A 178 25.32 27.39 -1.15
N LEU A 179 25.33 26.41 -0.26
CA LEU A 179 26.46 25.50 -0.06
C LEU A 179 26.07 24.06 -0.36
N LEU A 180 27.00 23.29 -0.93
CA LEU A 180 26.91 21.85 -1.05
C LEU A 180 27.91 21.19 -0.11
N PHE A 181 27.46 20.21 0.68
CA PHE A 181 28.30 19.35 1.51
C PHE A 181 28.25 17.92 1.00
N ARG A 182 29.40 17.25 0.88
CA ARG A 182 29.49 15.89 0.35
C ARG A 182 29.86 14.90 1.44
N GLN A 183 29.11 13.81 1.52
CA GLN A 183 29.40 12.74 2.47
C GLN A 183 30.80 12.16 2.21
N PRO A 184 31.66 12.07 3.23
CA PRO A 184 32.97 11.43 3.12
C PRO A 184 32.84 9.90 3.18
N ASP A 185 33.84 9.20 2.67
CA ASP A 185 33.85 7.73 2.63
C ASP A 185 33.79 7.09 4.04
N ASP A 186 34.43 7.71 5.05
CA ASP A 186 34.34 7.32 6.47
C ASP A 186 33.54 8.34 7.26
N VAL A 187 32.21 8.28 7.13
CA VAL A 187 31.28 9.26 7.73
C VAL A 187 31.28 9.23 9.26
N LEU A 188 31.64 8.11 9.89
CA LEU A 188 31.61 7.95 11.36
C LEU A 188 32.79 8.59 12.08
N ASN A 189 33.93 8.73 11.39
CA ASN A 189 35.15 9.33 11.94
C ASN A 189 35.54 10.65 11.28
N ALA A 190 34.73 11.14 10.33
CA ALA A 190 34.96 12.41 9.68
C ALA A 190 34.89 13.59 10.67
N THR A 191 35.87 14.49 10.57
CA THR A 191 35.87 15.74 11.34
C THR A 191 34.94 16.80 10.75
N SER A 192 34.68 16.72 9.44
CA SER A 192 33.77 17.56 8.67
C SER A 192 33.50 16.91 7.30
N TRP A 193 32.45 17.37 6.62
CA TRP A 193 32.19 17.03 5.23
C TRP A 193 32.93 18.00 4.31
N ASP A 194 33.29 17.53 3.10
CA ASP A 194 33.81 18.43 2.07
C ASP A 194 32.71 19.40 1.64
N SER A 195 33.03 20.67 1.44
CA SER A 195 32.02 21.70 1.19
C SER A 195 32.45 22.72 0.15
N GLU A 196 31.51 23.15 -0.68
CA GLU A 196 31.71 24.21 -1.68
C GLU A 196 30.53 25.20 -1.67
N ILE A 197 30.81 26.47 -1.97
CA ILE A 197 29.77 27.45 -2.28
C ILE A 197 29.40 27.26 -3.75
N ILE A 198 28.15 26.90 -4.01
CA ILE A 198 27.65 26.60 -5.36
C ILE A 198 26.91 27.79 -6.00
N GLU A 199 26.48 28.75 -5.19
CA GLU A 199 25.87 30.01 -5.61
C GLU A 199 26.03 31.05 -4.49
N SER A 200 26.34 32.31 -4.78
CA SER A 200 26.52 33.35 -3.75
C SER A 200 26.27 34.80 -4.19
N GLU A 201 25.77 35.00 -5.40
CA GLU A 201 25.57 36.32 -6.00
C GLU A 201 24.11 36.60 -6.38
N PHE A 202 23.26 35.56 -6.44
CA PHE A 202 21.91 35.67 -6.98
C PHE A 202 20.80 35.79 -5.91
N PHE A 203 20.75 34.86 -4.97
CA PHE A 203 19.59 34.71 -4.08
C PHE A 203 19.62 35.64 -2.87
N HIS A 204 18.49 36.25 -2.53
CA HIS A 204 18.27 36.95 -1.26
C HIS A 204 17.10 36.33 -0.50
N LEU A 205 17.22 36.21 0.82
CA LEU A 205 16.10 35.80 1.69
C LEU A 205 15.49 34.45 1.28
N ILE A 206 16.32 33.40 1.22
CA ILE A 206 15.82 32.04 0.97
C ILE A 206 15.06 31.55 2.21
N HIS A 207 13.76 31.29 2.06
CA HIS A 207 12.91 30.88 3.17
C HIS A 207 12.40 29.44 3.06
N ASP A 208 12.24 28.92 1.84
CA ASP A 208 11.74 27.57 1.63
C ASP A 208 12.25 26.95 0.33
N THR A 209 12.14 25.63 0.24
CA THR A 209 12.55 24.89 -0.94
C THR A 209 11.74 23.62 -1.10
N LYS A 210 11.45 23.24 -2.35
CA LYS A 210 10.91 21.93 -2.69
C LYS A 210 11.91 21.13 -3.52
N MET A 211 12.29 19.96 -3.00
CA MET A 211 13.09 18.98 -3.75
C MET A 211 12.18 18.02 -4.50
N PHE A 212 12.62 17.62 -5.70
CA PHE A 212 12.00 16.58 -6.51
C PHE A 212 13.07 15.87 -7.33
N SER A 213 12.87 14.59 -7.60
CA SER A 213 13.83 13.79 -8.36
C SER A 213 13.74 14.11 -9.85
N GLY A 214 14.90 14.40 -10.46
CA GLY A 214 15.05 14.43 -11.91
C GLY A 214 15.18 13.02 -12.50
N GLU A 215 15.62 12.93 -13.75
CA GLU A 215 15.88 11.62 -14.40
C GLU A 215 17.02 10.86 -13.71
N SER A 216 18.01 11.59 -13.20
CA SER A 216 19.28 11.08 -12.65
C SER A 216 19.64 11.75 -11.32
N LEU A 217 19.51 13.08 -11.25
CA LEU A 217 19.87 13.92 -10.10
C LEU A 217 18.66 14.68 -9.57
N ASP A 218 18.66 14.93 -8.27
CA ASP A 218 17.65 15.73 -7.59
C ASP A 218 17.76 17.21 -7.98
N LYS A 219 16.61 17.88 -7.98
CA LYS A 219 16.46 19.29 -8.33
C LYS A 219 15.69 20.03 -7.25
N LEU A 220 15.92 21.33 -7.15
CA LEU A 220 15.24 22.20 -6.20
C LEU A 220 14.40 23.25 -6.91
N ILE A 221 13.24 23.58 -6.32
CA ILE A 221 12.64 24.90 -6.45
C ILE A 221 13.03 25.68 -5.21
N ILE A 222 13.64 26.85 -5.40
CA ILE A 222 14.02 27.76 -4.31
C ILE A 222 13.03 28.92 -4.26
N ALA A 223 12.46 29.17 -3.07
CA ALA A 223 11.65 30.34 -2.77
C ALA A 223 12.49 31.41 -2.07
N SER A 224 12.65 32.54 -2.74
CA SER A 224 13.48 33.67 -2.31
C SER A 224 12.85 35.02 -2.68
N SER A 225 13.57 36.11 -2.42
CA SER A 225 13.14 37.46 -2.82
C SER A 225 13.03 37.62 -4.33
N GLU A 226 13.78 36.85 -5.10
CA GLU A 226 13.72 36.84 -6.56
C GLU A 226 12.46 36.11 -7.08
N GLY A 227 11.71 35.45 -6.21
CA GLY A 227 10.54 34.63 -6.54
C GLY A 227 10.86 33.14 -6.50
N LEU A 228 10.44 32.40 -7.53
CA LEU A 228 10.67 30.96 -7.63
C LEU A 228 11.64 30.64 -8.77
N HIS A 229 12.63 29.80 -8.48
CA HIS A 229 13.66 29.39 -9.44
C HIS A 229 13.89 27.88 -9.37
N TRP A 230 14.04 27.24 -10.53
CA TRP A 230 14.70 25.94 -10.59
C TRP A 230 16.17 26.12 -10.29
N PHE A 231 16.69 25.25 -9.45
CA PHE A 231 18.11 25.17 -9.14
C PHE A 231 18.56 23.71 -9.22
N TYR A 232 19.47 23.44 -10.15
CA TYR A 232 19.92 22.07 -10.43
C TYR A 232 21.32 22.03 -11.04
N TYR A 233 21.99 20.90 -10.89
CA TYR A 233 23.25 20.62 -11.57
C TYR A 233 22.97 20.09 -12.98
N ASN A 234 23.47 20.78 -14.00
CA ASN A 234 23.33 20.34 -15.39
C ASN A 234 24.49 19.40 -15.74
N GLU A 235 24.20 18.10 -15.87
CA GLU A 235 25.20 17.08 -16.17
C GLU A 235 25.91 17.27 -17.50
N SER A 236 25.23 17.86 -18.49
CA SER A 236 25.82 18.07 -19.83
C SER A 236 26.84 19.20 -19.84
N SER A 237 26.58 20.29 -19.10
CA SER A 237 27.52 21.40 -18.97
C SER A 237 28.45 21.28 -17.76
N GLN A 238 28.17 20.37 -16.83
CA GLN A 238 28.84 20.24 -15.54
C GLN A 238 28.82 21.55 -14.74
N GLN A 239 27.69 22.24 -14.71
CA GLN A 239 27.52 23.54 -14.05
C GLN A 239 26.17 23.61 -13.34
N TRP A 240 26.13 24.35 -12.22
CA TRP A 240 24.89 24.74 -11.59
C TRP A 240 24.11 25.69 -12.49
N THR A 241 22.80 25.47 -12.57
CA THR A 241 21.88 26.22 -13.42
C THR A 241 20.75 26.79 -12.57
N ILE A 242 20.49 28.09 -12.76
CA ILE A 242 19.35 28.81 -12.19
C ILE A 242 18.40 29.16 -13.34
N GLU A 243 17.17 28.67 -13.28
CA GLU A 243 16.13 29.01 -14.26
C GLU A 243 14.93 29.62 -13.57
N LYS A 244 14.56 30.82 -14.00
CA LYS A 244 13.40 31.52 -13.42
C LYS A 244 12.10 30.81 -13.74
N ILE A 245 11.26 30.66 -12.72
CA ILE A 245 9.86 30.25 -12.85
C ILE A 245 8.99 31.50 -12.87
N VAL A 246 9.03 32.30 -11.79
CA VAL A 246 8.18 33.49 -11.58
C VAL A 246 8.82 34.46 -10.59
N ASP A 247 8.41 35.74 -10.67
CA ASP A 247 8.95 36.81 -9.83
C ASP A 247 8.30 36.92 -8.43
N GLY A 248 7.14 36.31 -8.16
CA GLY A 248 6.48 36.46 -6.85
C GLY A 248 5.77 37.80 -6.63
N GLU A 249 5.57 38.18 -5.36
CA GLU A 249 5.01 39.47 -4.96
C GLU A 249 6.07 40.58 -5.04
N GLN A 250 5.77 41.73 -5.63
CA GLN A 250 6.76 42.79 -5.86
C GLN A 250 6.34 44.16 -5.33
N GLU A 251 5.05 44.36 -5.09
CA GLU A 251 4.47 45.66 -4.74
C GLU A 251 4.68 46.01 -3.25
N GLU A 252 4.74 44.99 -2.38
CA GLU A 252 4.92 45.20 -0.94
C GLU A 252 6.34 45.65 -0.53
N LYS A 253 7.33 45.49 -1.42
CA LYS A 253 8.75 45.76 -1.16
C LYS A 253 8.99 47.11 -0.51
N GLN A 254 8.32 48.15 -0.98
CA GLN A 254 8.51 49.52 -0.48
C GLN A 254 8.01 49.71 0.95
N GLN A 255 7.04 48.89 1.38
CA GLN A 255 6.40 48.99 2.69
C GLN A 255 7.00 48.02 3.71
N THR A 256 7.38 46.81 3.27
CA THR A 256 7.79 45.72 4.16
C THR A 256 9.27 45.34 4.04
N ASN A 257 9.97 45.81 3.01
CA ASN A 257 11.27 45.30 2.54
C ASN A 257 11.24 43.85 2.01
N TYR A 258 10.08 43.18 2.02
CA TYR A 258 9.93 41.81 1.53
C TYR A 258 9.25 41.81 0.16
N TYR A 259 9.70 40.89 -0.70
CA TYR A 259 9.23 40.66 -2.05
C TYR A 259 9.54 39.21 -2.44
N GLY A 260 9.12 38.77 -3.61
CA GLY A 260 9.28 37.39 -4.08
C GLY A 260 8.32 36.42 -3.40
N THR A 261 8.86 35.28 -2.98
CA THR A 261 8.10 34.14 -2.46
C THR A 261 8.77 33.59 -1.21
N GLY A 262 7.99 33.33 -0.17
CA GLY A 262 8.45 32.79 1.11
C GLY A 262 8.16 31.30 1.33
N GLY A 263 7.19 30.69 0.64
CA GLY A 263 6.85 29.27 0.81
C GLY A 263 6.47 28.64 -0.52
N VAL A 264 6.80 27.36 -0.72
CA VAL A 264 6.58 26.68 -2.00
C VAL A 264 6.36 25.18 -1.85
N ASP A 265 5.48 24.62 -2.67
CA ASP A 265 5.44 23.19 -2.98
C ASP A 265 5.01 22.97 -4.45
N ILE A 266 4.82 21.73 -4.90
CA ILE A 266 4.38 21.38 -6.25
C ILE A 266 3.15 20.48 -6.18
N GLY A 267 2.11 20.81 -6.94
CA GLY A 267 0.88 20.03 -7.03
C GLY A 267 0.78 19.25 -8.33
N ARG A 268 0.56 17.94 -8.22
CA ARG A 268 0.27 17.04 -9.34
C ARG A 268 -1.20 17.07 -9.71
N ILE A 269 -1.52 17.00 -11.01
CA ILE A 269 -2.88 16.71 -11.50
C ILE A 269 -2.79 15.57 -12.52
N GLY A 270 -3.35 14.41 -12.18
CA GLY A 270 -3.28 13.22 -13.01
C GLY A 270 -1.84 12.80 -13.30
N ASN A 271 -1.42 12.86 -14.57
CA ASN A 271 -0.07 12.48 -15.00
C ASN A 271 0.93 13.64 -15.07
N ASP A 272 0.51 14.89 -14.83
CA ASP A 272 1.44 16.02 -14.75
C ASP A 272 1.93 16.19 -13.31
N PRO A 273 3.19 15.83 -12.99
CA PRO A 273 3.71 15.87 -11.62
C PRO A 273 3.89 17.29 -11.07
N ILE A 274 3.86 18.32 -11.92
CA ILE A 274 4.04 19.72 -11.54
C ILE A 274 2.99 20.56 -12.27
N ALA A 275 1.72 20.24 -12.11
CA ALA A 275 0.63 20.92 -12.81
C ALA A 275 0.44 22.37 -12.33
N TYR A 276 0.66 22.59 -11.03
CA TYR A 276 0.62 23.91 -10.41
C TYR A 276 1.62 24.04 -9.26
N ILE A 277 1.93 25.27 -8.87
CA ILE A 277 2.85 25.58 -7.77
C ILE A 277 2.13 26.55 -6.81
N PRO A 278 1.67 26.11 -5.63
CA PRO A 278 1.18 27.02 -4.62
C PRO A 278 2.34 27.72 -3.91
N ALA A 279 2.10 28.99 -3.54
CA ALA A 279 3.10 29.86 -2.99
C ALA A 279 2.54 30.73 -1.85
N ILE A 280 3.39 30.99 -0.86
CA ILE A 280 3.17 32.02 0.17
C ILE A 280 4.08 33.19 -0.17
N GLU A 281 3.53 34.40 -0.24
CA GLU A 281 4.24 35.57 -0.75
C GLU A 281 4.06 36.79 0.15
N PRO A 282 5.13 37.57 0.43
CA PRO A 282 6.56 37.24 0.33
C PRO A 282 7.04 36.45 1.58
N PHE A 283 8.24 36.71 2.11
CA PHE A 283 8.74 36.13 3.38
C PHE A 283 7.74 36.34 4.52
N HIS A 284 7.35 35.24 5.19
CA HIS A 284 6.28 35.24 6.20
C HIS A 284 5.01 35.98 5.73
N GLY A 285 4.69 35.96 4.43
CA GLY A 285 3.68 36.85 3.85
C GLY A 285 2.23 36.52 4.20
N ASP A 286 1.32 37.35 3.73
CA ASP A 286 -0.13 37.20 3.86
C ASP A 286 -0.81 36.83 2.54
N ILE A 287 -0.11 36.84 1.42
CA ILE A 287 -0.66 36.48 0.11
C ILE A 287 -0.44 34.99 -0.15
N VAL A 288 -1.51 34.32 -0.58
CA VAL A 288 -1.46 32.95 -1.11
C VAL A 288 -1.78 32.99 -2.58
N ALA A 289 -0.83 32.54 -3.39
CA ALA A 289 -0.96 32.47 -4.82
C ALA A 289 -0.78 31.04 -5.32
N VAL A 290 -1.29 30.76 -6.52
CA VAL A 290 -0.97 29.57 -7.29
C VAL A 290 -0.46 29.98 -8.66
N TYR A 291 0.55 29.27 -9.12
CA TYR A 291 1.08 29.38 -10.46
C TYR A 291 0.63 28.21 -11.29
N VAL A 292 -0.06 28.48 -12.39
CA VAL A 292 -0.58 27.45 -13.29
C VAL A 292 0.15 27.50 -14.62
N LYS A 293 0.49 26.33 -15.17
CA LYS A 293 1.06 26.23 -16.51
C LYS A 293 0.09 26.74 -17.58
N SER A 294 0.58 27.62 -18.42
CA SER A 294 -0.03 28.05 -19.67
C SER A 294 0.92 27.71 -20.81
N ILE A 295 0.42 27.06 -21.86
CA ILE A 295 1.23 26.73 -23.04
C ILE A 295 1.14 27.90 -24.01
N ASN A 296 2.26 28.55 -24.27
CA ASN A 296 2.31 29.52 -25.35
C ASN A 296 2.17 28.77 -26.70
N SER A 297 1.04 28.97 -27.36
CA SER A 297 0.70 28.34 -28.64
C SER A 297 1.71 28.60 -29.76
N SER A 298 2.58 29.61 -29.60
CA SER A 298 3.56 30.03 -30.60
C SER A 298 4.95 29.39 -30.40
N SER A 299 5.42 29.22 -29.16
CA SER A 299 6.77 28.72 -28.84
C SER A 299 6.81 27.33 -28.23
N LYS A 300 5.66 26.76 -27.83
CA LYS A 300 5.56 25.55 -26.97
C LYS A 300 6.32 25.66 -25.64
N GLU A 301 6.75 26.87 -25.24
CA GLU A 301 7.34 27.10 -23.93
C GLU A 301 6.23 27.17 -22.87
N ILE A 302 6.56 26.65 -21.69
CA ILE A 302 5.69 26.73 -20.52
C ILE A 302 5.83 28.13 -19.95
N GLN A 303 4.70 28.84 -19.83
CA GLN A 303 4.61 30.07 -19.05
C GLN A 303 3.81 29.81 -17.79
N TRP A 304 4.20 30.42 -16.68
CA TRP A 304 3.50 30.30 -15.40
C TRP A 304 2.63 31.53 -15.19
N GLN A 305 1.33 31.31 -15.02
CA GLN A 305 0.37 32.37 -14.74
C GLN A 305 0.10 32.44 -13.24
N ARG A 306 0.35 33.61 -12.63
CA ARG A 306 0.07 33.87 -11.21
C ARG A 306 -1.43 34.12 -11.00
N HIS A 307 -2.02 33.41 -10.05
CA HIS A 307 -3.38 33.65 -9.55
C HIS A 307 -3.33 33.85 -8.04
N ILE A 308 -3.69 35.04 -7.56
CA ILE A 308 -3.88 35.26 -6.12
C ILE A 308 -5.18 34.58 -5.71
N LEU A 309 -5.10 33.70 -4.72
CA LEU A 309 -6.26 33.02 -4.16
C LEU A 309 -6.81 33.79 -2.96
N ASP A 310 -5.94 34.24 -2.06
CA ASP A 310 -6.34 34.91 -0.82
C ASP A 310 -5.25 35.87 -0.31
N VAL A 311 -5.69 36.85 0.49
CA VAL A 311 -4.84 37.76 1.27
C VAL A 311 -5.30 37.71 2.72
N TYR A 312 -4.44 37.24 3.61
CA TYR A 312 -4.73 36.91 5.00
C TYR A 312 -4.37 38.03 5.98
N GLY A 313 -4.87 39.23 5.70
CA GLY A 313 -4.74 40.39 6.58
C GLY A 313 -3.89 41.48 5.95
N TYR A 314 -3.13 42.18 6.79
CA TYR A 314 -2.11 43.11 6.37
C TYR A 314 -0.80 42.76 7.09
N PRO A 315 0.36 43.04 6.48
CA PRO A 315 1.64 42.90 7.15
C PRO A 315 1.67 43.62 8.51
N ASN A 316 2.30 42.98 9.49
CA ASN A 316 2.51 43.56 10.82
C ASN A 316 3.58 44.66 10.78
N GLN A 317 3.94 45.23 11.94
CA GLN A 317 4.96 46.29 12.03
C GLN A 317 6.36 45.90 11.55
N ASN A 318 6.64 44.59 11.43
CA ASN A 318 7.89 44.05 10.90
C ASN A 318 7.75 43.67 9.41
N GLY A 319 6.61 43.94 8.77
CA GLY A 319 6.36 43.59 7.38
C GLY A 319 5.89 42.15 7.16
N GLU A 320 5.50 41.42 8.21
CA GLU A 320 5.16 40.00 8.10
C GLU A 320 3.65 39.73 8.25
N GLY A 321 3.14 38.79 7.48
CA GLY A 321 1.82 38.16 7.60
C GLY A 321 1.83 36.81 8.35
N PRO A 322 0.70 36.06 8.26
CA PRO A 322 0.51 34.80 8.96
C PRO A 322 1.03 33.57 8.20
N GLY A 323 1.44 33.65 6.93
CA GLY A 323 1.88 32.49 6.16
C GLY A 323 3.25 31.96 6.60
N HIS A 324 3.42 30.63 6.67
CA HIS A 324 4.72 30.04 6.99
C HIS A 324 5.06 28.76 6.22
N HIS A 325 4.09 27.89 5.93
CA HIS A 325 4.35 26.63 5.21
C HIS A 325 3.18 26.26 4.31
N VAL A 326 3.48 25.75 3.12
CA VAL A 326 2.51 25.19 2.19
C VAL A 326 3.00 23.80 1.78
N ILE A 327 2.08 22.84 1.66
CA ILE A 327 2.42 21.47 1.28
C ILE A 327 1.31 20.86 0.42
N CYS A 328 1.68 20.15 -0.64
CA CYS A 328 0.78 19.48 -1.57
C CYS A 328 0.72 17.97 -1.30
N ALA A 329 -0.49 17.41 -1.39
CA ALA A 329 -0.73 15.98 -1.35
C ALA A 329 -2.14 15.62 -1.83
N ASP A 330 -2.29 14.40 -2.30
CA ASP A 330 -3.57 13.79 -2.73
C ASP A 330 -4.31 13.24 -1.50
N PHE A 331 -5.02 14.10 -0.77
CA PHE A 331 -5.70 13.73 0.48
C PHE A 331 -6.98 12.94 0.21
N ASP A 332 -7.63 13.15 -0.93
CA ASP A 332 -8.86 12.45 -1.30
C ASP A 332 -8.65 11.28 -2.29
N LYS A 333 -7.40 10.99 -2.66
CA LYS A 333 -6.96 9.91 -3.55
C LYS A 333 -7.62 9.93 -4.92
N ASP A 334 -8.00 11.10 -5.42
CA ASP A 334 -8.59 11.22 -6.74
C ASP A 334 -7.55 11.39 -7.86
N GLY A 335 -6.26 11.35 -7.51
CA GLY A 335 -5.12 11.48 -8.40
C GLY A 335 -4.70 12.93 -8.65
N GLU A 336 -5.29 13.87 -7.93
CA GLU A 336 -5.04 15.29 -8.00
C GLU A 336 -4.60 15.76 -6.60
N ASP A 337 -3.46 16.42 -6.52
CA ASP A 337 -3.01 16.93 -5.23
C ASP A 337 -3.88 18.14 -4.85
N GLU A 338 -4.27 18.19 -3.59
CA GLU A 338 -4.65 19.43 -2.93
C GLU A 338 -3.42 20.07 -2.30
N PHE A 339 -3.61 21.23 -1.69
CA PHE A 339 -2.59 21.78 -0.80
C PHE A 339 -3.16 22.26 0.52
N LEU A 340 -2.35 22.09 1.56
CA LEU A 340 -2.56 22.66 2.88
C LEU A 340 -1.70 23.91 3.06
N LEU A 341 -2.26 24.90 3.72
CA LEU A 341 -1.60 26.14 4.10
C LEU A 341 -1.56 26.25 5.63
N ALA A 342 -0.36 26.39 6.19
CA ALA A 342 -0.12 26.62 7.61
C ALA A 342 -0.03 28.13 7.90
N LEU A 343 -0.97 28.63 8.68
CA LEU A 343 -0.99 30.02 9.12
C LEU A 343 -0.64 30.12 10.61
N ARG A 344 0.52 30.73 10.90
CA ARG A 344 1.09 30.88 12.25
C ARG A 344 0.26 31.78 13.16
N GLY A 345 -0.48 32.72 12.57
CA GLY A 345 -1.35 33.68 13.24
C GLY A 345 -0.94 35.13 13.08
N PRO A 346 -1.73 36.08 13.62
CA PRO A 346 -2.75 35.88 14.66
C PRO A 346 -4.14 35.42 14.16
N ALA A 347 -5.03 35.05 15.10
CA ALA A 347 -6.48 34.99 14.84
C ALA A 347 -7.01 36.29 14.18
N PRO A 348 -8.03 36.20 13.31
CA PRO A 348 -8.81 35.00 12.97
C PRO A 348 -8.17 34.12 11.88
N ASN A 349 -7.01 34.52 11.33
CA ASN A 349 -6.40 33.85 10.18
C ASN A 349 -5.53 32.66 10.57
N GLU A 350 -5.09 32.54 11.82
CA GLU A 350 -4.34 31.36 12.30
C GLU A 350 -5.11 30.05 12.05
N GLY A 351 -4.37 28.99 11.72
CA GLY A 351 -4.99 27.73 11.37
C GLY A 351 -4.31 26.93 10.28
N VAL A 352 -5.06 25.94 9.79
CA VAL A 352 -4.76 25.20 8.56
C VAL A 352 -5.91 25.41 7.58
N TYR A 353 -5.58 25.76 6.34
CA TYR A 353 -6.53 25.84 5.24
C TYR A 353 -6.23 24.76 4.22
N TYR A 354 -7.28 24.18 3.65
CA TYR A 354 -7.23 23.16 2.61
C TYR A 354 -7.78 23.74 1.31
N TYR A 355 -7.06 23.53 0.22
CA TYR A 355 -7.43 24.03 -1.11
C TYR A 355 -7.45 22.89 -2.13
N LYS A 356 -8.55 22.76 -2.87
CA LYS A 356 -8.69 21.79 -3.96
C LYS A 356 -8.95 22.50 -5.28
N ALA A 357 -8.19 22.16 -6.32
CA ALA A 357 -8.44 22.66 -7.66
C ALA A 357 -9.78 22.10 -8.18
N PHE A 358 -10.61 22.94 -8.79
CA PHE A 358 -11.79 22.46 -9.52
C PHE A 358 -11.85 22.96 -10.97
N ASP A 359 -11.09 24.02 -11.29
CA ASP A 359 -10.78 24.43 -12.66
C ASP A 359 -9.37 25.04 -12.68
N LEU A 360 -8.37 24.15 -12.83
CA LEU A 360 -6.98 24.56 -12.79
C LEU A 360 -6.63 25.55 -13.90
N SER A 361 -7.21 25.39 -15.10
CA SER A 361 -6.93 26.24 -16.26
C SER A 361 -7.25 27.72 -16.05
N ARG A 362 -8.12 28.01 -15.08
CA ARG A 362 -8.51 29.36 -14.67
C ARG A 362 -7.95 29.77 -13.30
N GLY A 363 -7.15 28.91 -12.67
CA GLY A 363 -6.63 29.11 -11.32
C GLY A 363 -7.72 29.10 -10.24
N LEU A 364 -8.79 28.30 -10.42
CA LEU A 364 -9.91 28.26 -9.48
C LEU A 364 -9.79 27.08 -8.50
N PHE A 365 -9.75 27.43 -7.22
CA PHE A 365 -9.64 26.50 -6.09
C PHE A 365 -10.80 26.71 -5.11
N ALA A 366 -11.32 25.61 -4.59
CA ALA A 366 -12.22 25.61 -3.46
C ALA A 366 -11.41 25.60 -2.16
N LYS A 367 -11.92 26.24 -1.10
CA LYS A 367 -11.20 26.45 0.16
C LYS A 367 -12.02 26.05 1.38
N TRP A 368 -11.37 25.40 2.34
CA TRP A 368 -11.93 25.08 3.65
C TRP A 368 -10.93 25.41 4.76
N LYS A 369 -11.42 25.89 5.89
CA LYS A 369 -10.62 26.03 7.11
C LYS A 369 -10.74 24.75 7.93
N ILE A 370 -9.63 24.06 8.15
CA ILE A 370 -9.59 22.76 8.84
C ILE A 370 -9.33 22.91 10.34
N SER A 371 -8.53 23.92 10.72
CA SER A 371 -8.18 24.20 12.11
C SER A 371 -8.15 25.70 12.37
N ASP A 372 -8.57 26.11 13.57
CA ASP A 372 -8.40 27.47 14.12
C ASP A 372 -7.17 27.60 15.03
N GLU A 373 -6.37 26.54 15.19
CA GLU A 373 -5.14 26.57 15.99
C GLU A 373 -3.95 26.92 15.11
N SER A 374 -3.08 27.82 15.58
CA SER A 374 -1.80 28.16 14.95
C SER A 374 -1.07 26.93 14.41
N ALA A 375 -0.58 27.03 13.18
CA ALA A 375 0.27 26.03 12.55
C ALA A 375 1.49 26.73 11.94
N GLY A 376 2.69 26.38 12.42
CA GLY A 376 3.96 26.82 11.84
C GLY A 376 4.42 25.92 10.70
N ARG A 377 4.30 24.59 10.88
CA ARG A 377 4.71 23.61 9.88
C ARG A 377 3.76 22.42 9.89
N ILE A 378 3.71 21.71 8.77
CA ILE A 378 2.83 20.57 8.52
C ILE A 378 3.71 19.38 8.14
N ALA A 379 3.47 18.24 8.77
CA ALA A 379 4.05 16.94 8.45
C ALA A 379 2.98 16.03 7.88
N LEU A 380 3.29 15.26 6.82
CA LEU A 380 2.36 14.32 6.19
C LEU A 380 2.82 12.88 6.42
N ALA A 381 1.90 12.03 6.84
CA ALA A 381 2.08 10.59 6.92
C ALA A 381 0.70 9.93 7.00
N ASP A 382 0.65 8.62 6.82
CA ASP A 382 -0.50 7.81 7.21
C ASP A 382 -0.30 7.41 8.70
N PHE A 383 -0.82 8.22 9.62
CA PHE A 383 -0.55 8.10 11.06
C PHE A 383 -1.40 7.02 11.73
N ASP A 384 -2.49 6.55 11.13
CA ASP A 384 -3.27 5.43 11.66
C ASP A 384 -3.34 4.20 10.73
N ASN A 385 -2.59 4.25 9.63
CA ASN A 385 -2.42 3.15 8.69
C ASN A 385 -3.75 2.73 8.03
N ASP A 386 -4.66 3.68 7.81
CA ASP A 386 -5.91 3.48 7.06
C ASP A 386 -5.72 3.67 5.53
N GLY A 387 -4.50 4.02 5.13
CA GLY A 387 -4.07 4.24 3.77
C GLY A 387 -4.27 5.67 3.29
N LEU A 388 -5.04 6.51 3.97
CA LEU A 388 -5.22 7.92 3.62
C LEU A 388 -4.06 8.75 4.20
N LEU A 389 -3.75 9.86 3.54
CA LEU A 389 -2.76 10.79 4.08
C LEU A 389 -3.40 11.63 5.18
N ASP A 390 -2.85 11.51 6.38
CA ASP A 390 -3.11 12.39 7.50
C ASP A 390 -2.13 13.56 7.48
N PHE A 391 -2.33 14.51 8.41
CA PHE A 391 -1.31 15.51 8.66
C PHE A 391 -1.16 15.84 10.15
N ALA A 392 0.05 16.23 10.53
CA ALA A 392 0.36 16.73 11.86
C ALA A 392 0.85 18.17 11.78
N THR A 393 0.60 18.94 12.83
CA THR A 393 0.98 20.37 12.93
C THR A 393 1.65 20.66 14.24
N ILE A 394 2.59 21.62 14.23
CA ILE A 394 3.08 22.28 15.44
C ILE A 394 2.68 23.75 15.45
N GLY A 395 2.19 24.24 16.58
CA GLY A 395 1.88 25.66 16.77
C GLY A 395 3.13 26.53 16.71
N TYR A 396 3.03 27.68 16.03
CA TYR A 396 4.16 28.58 15.87
C TYR A 396 4.30 29.47 17.10
N ARG A 397 5.35 29.22 17.88
CA ARG A 397 5.62 29.98 19.10
C ARG A 397 7.10 30.32 19.17
N VAL A 398 7.46 31.37 18.45
CA VAL A 398 8.85 31.82 18.31
C VAL A 398 8.97 33.27 18.79
N ALA A 399 9.81 33.48 19.80
CA ALA A 399 10.09 34.82 20.32
C ALA A 399 10.72 35.72 19.23
N GLY A 400 10.36 37.01 19.23
CA GLY A 400 10.78 37.95 18.18
C GLY A 400 9.91 37.93 16.92
N TYR A 401 9.10 36.89 16.72
CA TYR A 401 8.21 36.75 15.57
C TYR A 401 6.74 36.70 15.98
N HIS A 402 6.26 35.51 16.37
CA HIS A 402 4.87 35.30 16.78
C HIS A 402 4.78 34.30 17.93
N LEU A 403 4.04 34.67 18.97
CA LEU A 403 3.84 33.86 20.18
C LEU A 403 2.38 33.41 20.25
N ALA A 404 2.03 32.35 19.53
CA ALA A 404 0.68 31.80 19.56
C ALA A 404 0.26 31.47 21.00
N LYS A 405 -0.93 31.95 21.41
CA LYS A 405 -1.38 31.91 22.81
C LYS A 405 -1.58 30.48 23.32
N ASN A 406 -2.07 29.59 22.45
CA ASN A 406 -2.41 28.21 22.77
C ASN A 406 -1.68 27.24 21.82
N ALA A 407 -0.37 27.43 21.63
CA ALA A 407 0.41 26.55 20.77
C ALA A 407 0.30 25.08 21.24
N SER A 408 0.12 24.18 20.28
CA SER A 408 -0.12 22.75 20.52
C SER A 408 0.49 21.94 19.38
N ILE A 409 0.69 20.65 19.63
CA ILE A 409 0.97 19.66 18.58
C ILE A 409 -0.30 18.85 18.35
N ASN A 410 -0.73 18.72 17.11
CA ASN A 410 -1.96 18.03 16.73
C ASN A 410 -1.70 17.08 15.55
N ILE A 411 -2.43 15.96 15.53
CA ILE A 411 -2.64 15.12 14.34
C ILE A 411 -4.07 15.34 13.87
N PHE A 412 -4.28 15.31 12.56
CA PHE A 412 -5.54 15.43 11.86
C PHE A 412 -5.70 14.19 10.98
N TYR A 413 -6.43 13.20 11.50
CA TYR A 413 -6.71 11.96 10.79
C TYR A 413 -7.69 12.20 9.67
N ASN A 414 -7.35 11.75 8.48
CA ASN A 414 -8.15 11.91 7.29
C ASN A 414 -9.33 10.93 7.33
N ARG A 415 -10.49 11.46 7.68
CA ARG A 415 -11.76 10.72 7.71
C ARG A 415 -12.60 11.03 6.49
N GLN A 416 -11.98 11.48 5.41
CA GLN A 416 -12.68 11.61 4.15
C GLN A 416 -13.17 10.21 3.77
N VAL A 417 -14.49 10.03 3.85
CA VAL A 417 -15.14 8.86 3.27
C VAL A 417 -14.95 9.03 1.78
N ASN A 418 -13.86 8.47 1.31
CA ASN A 418 -13.54 8.50 -0.08
C ASN A 418 -14.59 7.61 -0.76
N THR A 419 -15.64 8.23 -1.27
CA THR A 419 -16.63 7.55 -2.09
C THR A 419 -15.97 7.02 -3.36
N MET A 420 -14.74 7.47 -3.71
CA MET A 420 -13.91 6.80 -4.71
C MET A 420 -13.18 5.55 -4.20
N LEU A 421 -12.82 5.42 -2.91
CA LEU A 421 -12.44 4.12 -2.31
C LEU A 421 -13.66 3.21 -2.14
N GLN A 422 -14.86 3.74 -1.94
CA GLN A 422 -16.10 2.96 -2.11
C GLN A 422 -16.45 2.70 -3.60
N SER A 423 -15.83 3.41 -4.56
CA SER A 423 -16.05 3.20 -6.00
C SER A 423 -14.99 2.32 -6.67
N LYS A 424 -13.82 2.13 -6.05
CA LYS A 424 -12.89 1.09 -6.47
C LYS A 424 -13.52 -0.22 -6.03
N PRO A 425 -13.88 -1.10 -6.96
CA PRO A 425 -14.52 -2.33 -6.55
C PRO A 425 -13.44 -3.14 -5.81
N GLU A 426 -13.68 -3.40 -4.53
CA GLU A 426 -12.71 -4.02 -3.60
C GLU A 426 -13.10 -5.47 -3.30
N LEU A 427 -12.07 -6.29 -3.08
CA LEU A 427 -12.17 -7.62 -2.52
C LEU A 427 -12.65 -7.51 -1.07
N GLN A 428 -13.88 -7.94 -0.82
CA GLN A 428 -14.50 -7.94 0.50
C GLN A 428 -14.78 -9.36 0.98
N VAL A 429 -14.79 -9.55 2.28
CA VAL A 429 -15.19 -10.81 2.93
C VAL A 429 -16.21 -10.55 4.03
N THR A 430 -17.24 -11.38 4.08
CA THR A 430 -18.26 -11.36 5.12
C THR A 430 -18.56 -12.78 5.59
N LYS A 431 -19.23 -12.91 6.74
CA LYS A 431 -19.77 -14.20 7.18
C LYS A 431 -21.12 -14.46 6.49
N GLN A 432 -21.27 -15.64 5.89
CA GLN A 432 -22.55 -16.15 5.42
C GLN A 432 -22.79 -17.53 6.04
N ASN A 433 -23.73 -17.62 6.98
CA ASN A 433 -23.93 -18.82 7.80
C ASN A 433 -22.63 -19.23 8.50
N ASP A 434 -22.16 -20.46 8.33
CA ASP A 434 -20.89 -20.95 8.88
C ASP A 434 -19.74 -20.92 7.86
N GLU A 435 -19.87 -20.10 6.80
CA GLU A 435 -18.90 -19.94 5.71
C GLU A 435 -18.48 -18.47 5.53
N LEU A 436 -17.38 -18.25 4.83
CA LEU A 436 -16.97 -16.96 4.31
C LEU A 436 -17.59 -16.73 2.93
N LEU A 437 -18.10 -15.52 2.74
CA LEU A 437 -18.55 -15.00 1.45
C LEU A 437 -17.59 -13.92 0.99
N PHE A 438 -16.84 -14.22 -0.07
CA PHE A 438 -16.02 -13.25 -0.77
C PHE A 438 -16.84 -12.56 -1.86
N THR A 439 -16.82 -11.23 -1.84
CA THR A 439 -17.37 -10.39 -2.89
C THR A 439 -16.20 -9.77 -3.63
N VAL A 440 -15.99 -10.17 -4.88
CA VAL A 440 -14.78 -9.85 -5.65
C VAL A 440 -15.08 -8.93 -6.83
N PRO A 441 -14.27 -7.89 -7.05
CA PRO A 441 -14.36 -7.09 -8.26
C PRO A 441 -13.91 -7.91 -9.47
N ARG A 442 -14.38 -7.54 -10.67
CA ARG A 442 -13.79 -8.07 -11.90
C ARG A 442 -12.37 -7.53 -12.05
N PRO A 443 -11.38 -8.32 -12.49
CA PRO A 443 -9.99 -7.86 -12.53
C PRO A 443 -9.79 -6.63 -13.42
N ASN A 444 -10.54 -6.51 -14.51
CA ASN A 444 -10.51 -5.33 -15.39
C ASN A 444 -11.20 -4.07 -14.84
N LYS A 445 -11.78 -4.14 -13.63
CA LYS A 445 -12.38 -3.01 -12.91
C LYS A 445 -11.53 -2.53 -11.74
N VAL A 446 -10.46 -3.23 -11.40
CA VAL A 446 -9.50 -2.80 -10.38
C VAL A 446 -8.28 -2.15 -11.05
N SER A 447 -7.74 -1.11 -10.43
CA SER A 447 -6.54 -0.42 -10.92
C SER A 447 -5.25 -0.89 -10.24
N GLN A 448 -5.36 -1.69 -9.19
CA GLN A 448 -4.23 -2.13 -8.35
C GLN A 448 -4.43 -3.59 -7.93
N TYR A 449 -3.32 -4.25 -7.62
CA TYR A 449 -3.29 -5.60 -7.06
C TYR A 449 -3.97 -5.63 -5.68
N GLN A 450 -4.85 -6.61 -5.45
CA GLN A 450 -5.54 -6.82 -4.17
C GLN A 450 -5.26 -8.24 -3.67
N MET A 451 -5.12 -8.39 -2.36
CA MET A 451 -4.82 -9.67 -1.71
C MET A 451 -5.47 -9.76 -0.34
N LEU A 452 -6.05 -10.92 -0.06
CA LEU A 452 -6.64 -11.23 1.23
C LEU A 452 -6.30 -12.65 1.65
N THR A 453 -5.46 -12.77 2.68
CA THR A 453 -5.20 -14.04 3.36
C THR A 453 -6.43 -14.47 4.14
N PHE A 454 -6.82 -15.76 4.07
CA PHE A 454 -8.07 -16.21 4.69
C PHE A 454 -7.99 -17.53 5.45
N LEU A 455 -7.08 -18.43 5.10
CA LEU A 455 -6.97 -19.74 5.75
C LEU A 455 -5.51 -20.20 5.81
N THR A 456 -5.09 -20.78 6.94
CA THR A 456 -3.84 -21.54 7.02
C THR A 456 -4.14 -23.00 7.33
N ILE A 457 -3.56 -23.91 6.56
CA ILE A 457 -3.76 -25.36 6.64
C ILE A 457 -2.41 -26.02 6.94
N GLY A 458 -2.21 -26.47 8.17
CA GLY A 458 -0.98 -27.17 8.53
C GLY A 458 0.31 -26.38 8.22
N GLY A 459 0.23 -25.05 8.33
CA GLY A 459 1.33 -24.12 7.99
C GLY A 459 1.31 -23.57 6.56
N ILE A 460 0.50 -24.12 5.65
CA ILE A 460 0.35 -23.59 4.28
C ILE A 460 -0.69 -22.47 4.30
N THR A 461 -0.30 -21.26 3.96
CA THR A 461 -1.18 -20.09 3.98
C THR A 461 -1.85 -19.89 2.61
N LEU A 462 -3.16 -19.69 2.62
CA LEU A 462 -3.99 -19.42 1.45
C LEU A 462 -4.43 -17.95 1.43
N SER A 463 -4.21 -17.30 0.29
CA SER A 463 -4.74 -15.96 -0.02
C SER A 463 -5.56 -15.98 -1.29
N LEU A 464 -6.62 -15.17 -1.33
CA LEU A 464 -7.38 -14.84 -2.53
C LEU A 464 -6.83 -13.53 -3.09
N GLU A 465 -6.52 -13.53 -4.38
CA GLU A 465 -5.79 -12.43 -5.02
C GLU A 465 -6.41 -12.02 -6.35
N ILE A 466 -6.32 -10.71 -6.63
CA ILE A 466 -6.82 -10.10 -7.85
C ILE A 466 -5.70 -9.26 -8.46
N LEU A 467 -5.31 -9.59 -9.69
CA LEU A 467 -4.28 -8.87 -10.43
C LEU A 467 -4.94 -8.20 -11.66
N PRO A 468 -4.86 -6.86 -11.78
CA PRO A 468 -5.46 -6.14 -12.92
C PRO A 468 -4.86 -6.55 -14.27
N PRO A 469 -5.46 -6.14 -15.40
CA PRO A 469 -4.86 -6.29 -16.71
C PRO A 469 -3.43 -5.74 -16.80
N PHE A 470 -2.59 -6.41 -17.57
CA PHE A 470 -1.19 -6.00 -17.86
C PHE A 470 -0.34 -5.72 -16.62
N SER A 471 -0.70 -6.30 -15.48
CA SER A 471 -0.03 -6.08 -14.22
C SER A 471 0.88 -7.25 -13.89
N SER A 472 1.78 -7.06 -12.94
CA SER A 472 2.66 -8.12 -12.48
C SER A 472 2.81 -8.12 -10.97
N ARG A 473 2.94 -9.31 -10.40
CA ARG A 473 3.10 -9.54 -8.96
C ARG A 473 4.37 -10.36 -8.74
N GLN A 474 5.16 -9.99 -7.73
CA GLN A 474 6.28 -10.83 -7.30
C GLN A 474 5.76 -12.14 -6.69
N VAL A 475 6.50 -13.21 -6.93
CA VAL A 475 6.27 -14.52 -6.32
C VAL A 475 7.55 -14.96 -5.62
N SER A 476 7.39 -15.71 -4.53
CA SER A 476 8.53 -16.27 -3.80
C SER A 476 8.74 -17.72 -4.22
N ASN A 477 9.84 -18.35 -3.78
CA ASN A 477 9.98 -19.80 -3.95
C ASN A 477 8.85 -20.53 -3.21
N ASN A 478 8.46 -21.71 -3.70
CA ASN A 478 7.36 -22.51 -3.12
C ASN A 478 5.99 -21.78 -3.13
N THR A 479 5.75 -20.97 -4.18
CA THR A 479 4.45 -20.36 -4.47
C THR A 479 3.66 -21.27 -5.41
N TYR A 480 2.45 -21.65 -5.02
CA TYR A 480 1.54 -22.46 -5.84
C TYR A 480 0.26 -21.68 -6.09
N VAL A 481 -0.27 -21.70 -7.32
CA VAL A 481 -1.41 -20.88 -7.74
C VAL A 481 -2.52 -21.71 -8.35
N LYS A 482 -3.75 -21.47 -7.91
CA LYS A 482 -4.97 -21.98 -8.54
C LYS A 482 -5.77 -20.80 -9.10
N VAL A 483 -5.84 -20.69 -10.42
CA VAL A 483 -6.63 -19.63 -11.08
C VAL A 483 -8.12 -19.95 -10.96
N LEU A 484 -8.92 -18.93 -10.68
CA LEU A 484 -10.39 -18.98 -10.61
C LEU A 484 -11.05 -18.24 -11.77
N SER A 485 -10.38 -17.19 -12.29
CA SER A 485 -10.80 -16.45 -13.47
C SER A 485 -9.60 -15.76 -14.13
N GLY A 486 -9.64 -15.57 -15.43
CA GLY A 486 -8.55 -14.95 -16.21
C GLY A 486 -7.36 -15.87 -16.45
N VAL A 487 -6.19 -15.27 -16.69
CA VAL A 487 -4.96 -15.99 -17.07
C VAL A 487 -3.74 -15.40 -16.37
N LEU A 488 -2.94 -16.26 -15.75
CA LEU A 488 -1.60 -15.94 -15.28
C LEU A 488 -0.55 -16.46 -16.25
N MET A 489 0.51 -15.69 -16.45
CA MET A 489 1.63 -16.01 -17.35
C MET A 489 2.97 -15.76 -16.67
N TRP A 490 3.96 -16.58 -16.97
CA TRP A 490 5.35 -16.40 -16.54
C TRP A 490 6.32 -17.11 -17.49
N VAL A 491 7.62 -16.86 -17.36
CA VAL A 491 8.67 -17.64 -18.03
C VAL A 491 9.20 -18.65 -17.02
N ASP A 492 9.19 -19.93 -17.36
CA ASP A 492 9.68 -20.98 -16.47
C ASP A 492 11.20 -20.90 -16.28
N SER A 493 11.66 -20.92 -15.03
CA SER A 493 13.08 -20.75 -14.71
C SER A 493 13.96 -21.89 -15.23
N SER A 494 13.40 -23.11 -15.31
CA SER A 494 14.14 -24.32 -15.66
C SER A 494 14.18 -24.56 -17.17
N THR A 495 13.04 -24.40 -17.84
CA THR A 495 12.88 -24.68 -19.28
C THR A 495 13.02 -23.44 -20.14
N LYS A 496 12.96 -22.23 -19.55
CA LYS A 496 12.95 -20.93 -20.25
C LYS A 496 11.81 -20.79 -21.25
N THR A 497 10.71 -21.49 -21.01
CA THR A 497 9.51 -21.45 -21.86
C THR A 497 8.42 -20.58 -21.24
N ASN A 498 7.58 -19.96 -22.08
CA ASN A 498 6.40 -19.26 -21.61
C ASN A 498 5.39 -20.28 -21.05
N GLN A 499 5.00 -20.07 -19.80
CA GLN A 499 3.95 -20.81 -19.12
C GLN A 499 2.72 -19.93 -18.98
N SER A 500 1.56 -20.56 -19.04
CA SER A 500 0.30 -19.93 -18.67
C SER A 500 -0.54 -20.87 -17.81
N ARG A 501 -1.40 -20.29 -16.98
CA ARG A 501 -2.42 -20.99 -16.21
C ARG A 501 -3.74 -20.27 -16.32
N THR A 502 -4.78 -21.07 -16.48
CA THR A 502 -6.18 -20.64 -16.49
C THR A 502 -6.93 -21.40 -15.41
N PHE A 503 -8.22 -21.15 -15.26
CA PHE A 503 -9.04 -21.80 -14.25
C PHE A 503 -9.33 -23.29 -14.49
N LEU A 504 -8.93 -23.85 -15.64
CA LEU A 504 -8.98 -25.29 -15.92
C LEU A 504 -7.70 -25.74 -16.62
N CYS A 505 -7.25 -26.95 -16.31
CA CYS A 505 -6.28 -27.65 -17.13
C CYS A 505 -6.98 -28.56 -18.16
N GLN A 506 -6.21 -29.29 -18.97
CA GLN A 506 -6.78 -30.08 -20.06
C GLN A 506 -7.71 -31.18 -19.51
N PRO A 507 -8.84 -31.48 -20.19
CA PRO A 507 -9.78 -32.50 -19.73
C PRO A 507 -9.10 -33.83 -19.42
N LYS A 508 -9.49 -34.46 -18.30
CA LYS A 508 -8.96 -35.75 -17.86
C LYS A 508 -7.42 -35.80 -17.74
N SER A 509 -6.78 -34.65 -17.49
CA SER A 509 -5.34 -34.52 -17.24
C SER A 509 -5.06 -33.93 -15.87
N ILE A 510 -3.78 -33.74 -15.53
CA ILE A 510 -3.33 -33.05 -14.33
C ILE A 510 -2.34 -31.93 -14.70
N CYS A 511 -2.26 -30.89 -13.89
CA CYS A 511 -1.22 -29.87 -14.01
C CYS A 511 -0.67 -29.46 -12.64
N SER A 512 0.61 -29.06 -12.63
CA SER A 512 1.24 -28.48 -11.45
C SER A 512 0.74 -27.05 -11.23
N LEU A 513 0.48 -26.74 -9.96
CA LEU A 513 0.13 -25.40 -9.47
C LEU A 513 1.39 -24.58 -9.19
N GLU A 514 2.58 -25.18 -9.20
CA GLU A 514 3.84 -24.51 -8.89
C GLU A 514 4.14 -23.40 -9.89
N VAL A 515 4.51 -22.23 -9.35
CA VAL A 515 5.01 -21.11 -10.14
C VAL A 515 6.53 -21.09 -10.06
N ASN A 516 7.16 -21.72 -11.04
CA ASN A 516 8.62 -21.71 -11.18
C ASN A 516 9.06 -20.55 -12.10
N SER A 517 8.90 -19.30 -11.68
CA SER A 517 9.17 -18.13 -12.52
C SER A 517 10.64 -17.70 -12.54
N ASP A 518 11.17 -17.42 -13.73
CA ASP A 518 12.56 -16.99 -13.95
C ASP A 518 12.89 -15.62 -13.35
N ASP A 519 11.98 -14.65 -13.55
CA ASP A 519 12.11 -13.29 -13.01
C ASP A 519 11.44 -13.14 -11.64
N LYS A 520 11.00 -14.26 -11.04
CA LYS A 520 10.22 -14.30 -9.79
C LYS A 520 8.95 -13.46 -9.85
N ARG A 521 8.30 -13.38 -11.02
CA ARG A 521 7.01 -12.69 -11.19
C ARG A 521 6.00 -13.53 -11.96
N VAL A 522 4.72 -13.26 -11.72
CA VAL A 522 3.60 -13.63 -12.60
C VAL A 522 2.99 -12.37 -13.19
N LYS A 523 2.43 -12.50 -14.39
CA LYS A 523 1.87 -11.40 -15.18
C LYS A 523 0.49 -11.77 -15.71
N THR A 524 -0.33 -10.77 -15.98
CA THR A 524 -1.66 -10.94 -16.58
C THR A 524 -1.73 -10.34 -17.99
N GLY A 525 -2.66 -10.86 -18.79
CA GLY A 525 -3.03 -10.28 -20.09
C GLY A 525 -4.14 -9.23 -19.95
N ASN A 526 -4.95 -9.09 -20.99
CA ASN A 526 -5.99 -8.06 -21.10
C ASN A 526 -7.12 -8.17 -20.06
N ASP A 527 -7.37 -9.37 -19.54
CA ASP A 527 -8.53 -9.64 -18.67
C ASP A 527 -8.19 -9.62 -17.19
N GLY A 528 -6.91 -9.47 -16.81
CA GLY A 528 -6.45 -9.67 -15.44
C GLY A 528 -6.63 -11.12 -14.97
N ALA A 529 -6.57 -11.35 -13.66
CA ALA A 529 -6.84 -12.67 -13.07
C ALA A 529 -7.36 -12.59 -11.62
N ILE A 530 -8.19 -13.57 -11.25
CA ILE A 530 -8.55 -13.91 -9.86
C ILE A 530 -7.99 -15.29 -9.57
N PHE A 531 -7.23 -15.44 -8.49
CA PHE A 531 -6.55 -16.69 -8.19
C PHE A 531 -6.30 -16.87 -6.69
N ILE A 532 -6.13 -18.12 -6.28
CA ILE A 532 -5.70 -18.47 -4.93
C ILE A 532 -4.20 -18.72 -4.97
N VAL A 533 -3.48 -18.14 -4.02
CA VAL A 533 -2.09 -18.47 -3.75
C VAL A 533 -2.03 -19.37 -2.54
N MET A 534 -1.31 -20.48 -2.66
CA MET A 534 -0.91 -21.37 -1.58
C MET A 534 0.59 -21.18 -1.37
N GLN A 535 0.95 -20.60 -0.23
CA GLN A 535 2.33 -20.30 0.13
C GLN A 535 2.81 -21.27 1.20
N MET A 536 3.85 -22.04 0.90
CA MET A 536 4.53 -22.83 1.94
C MET A 536 5.44 -21.95 2.80
N PRO A 537 5.65 -22.30 4.10
CA PRO A 537 6.58 -21.62 4.97
C PRO A 537 8.01 -21.56 4.42
N LYS A 538 8.72 -20.46 4.70
CA LYS A 538 10.14 -20.34 4.36
C LYS A 538 10.95 -21.43 5.07
N GLY A 539 11.84 -22.08 4.33
CA GLY A 539 12.72 -23.14 4.85
C GLY A 539 12.09 -24.53 4.91
N MET A 540 10.81 -24.67 4.55
CA MET A 540 10.15 -25.96 4.40
C MET A 540 10.27 -26.44 2.96
N ASN A 541 10.98 -27.55 2.75
CA ASN A 541 11.22 -28.13 1.42
C ASN A 541 10.26 -29.29 1.09
N ASP A 542 9.65 -29.90 2.11
CA ASP A 542 8.75 -31.04 1.97
C ASP A 542 7.33 -30.67 2.39
N VAL A 543 6.35 -31.25 1.70
CA VAL A 543 4.93 -31.06 2.03
C VAL A 543 4.62 -31.69 3.39
N PRO A 544 3.91 -30.99 4.30
CA PRO A 544 3.53 -31.55 5.60
C PRO A 544 2.80 -32.89 5.46
N GLN A 545 3.11 -33.83 6.37
CA GLN A 545 2.46 -35.13 6.45
C GLN A 545 1.79 -35.29 7.81
N PHE A 546 0.56 -35.78 7.80
CA PHE A 546 -0.27 -35.91 9.01
C PHE A 546 -0.72 -37.33 9.20
N ASP A 547 -0.51 -37.87 10.40
CA ASP A 547 -0.95 -39.22 10.82
C ASP A 547 -2.30 -39.21 11.55
N SER A 548 -2.86 -38.03 11.81
CA SER A 548 -4.15 -37.83 12.46
C SER A 548 -4.77 -36.54 11.95
N ILE A 549 -6.08 -36.58 11.66
CA ILE A 549 -6.82 -35.39 11.22
C ILE A 549 -6.76 -34.26 12.24
N GLY A 550 -6.67 -34.58 13.54
CA GLY A 550 -6.56 -33.58 14.61
C GLY A 550 -5.23 -32.81 14.62
N LYS A 551 -4.21 -33.27 13.89
CA LYS A 551 -2.95 -32.54 13.71
C LYS A 551 -2.99 -31.56 12.53
N VAL A 552 -4.03 -31.65 11.69
CA VAL A 552 -4.25 -30.70 10.59
C VAL A 552 -4.87 -29.44 11.17
N MET A 553 -4.03 -28.49 11.56
CA MET A 553 -4.48 -27.20 12.07
C MET A 553 -5.11 -26.37 10.96
N LEU A 554 -6.36 -25.97 11.14
CA LEU A 554 -7.07 -25.01 10.30
C LEU A 554 -7.23 -23.71 11.07
N GLU A 555 -6.55 -22.66 10.61
CA GLU A 555 -6.57 -21.36 11.24
C GLU A 555 -7.26 -20.35 10.34
N ASN A 556 -8.21 -19.61 10.91
CA ASN A 556 -8.79 -18.45 10.24
C ASN A 556 -7.72 -17.35 10.22
N SER A 557 -7.24 -17.01 9.02
CA SER A 557 -6.11 -16.09 8.83
C SER A 557 -6.55 -14.73 8.29
N LEU A 558 -7.83 -14.38 8.47
CA LEU A 558 -8.35 -13.07 8.08
C LEU A 558 -7.67 -11.93 8.88
N PRO A 559 -7.15 -10.88 8.23
CA PRO A 559 -6.52 -9.74 8.89
C PRO A 559 -7.48 -8.93 9.77
N GLU A 560 -6.95 -8.16 10.73
CA GLU A 560 -7.75 -7.42 11.73
C GLU A 560 -8.79 -6.46 11.15
N HIS A 561 -8.52 -5.89 9.96
CA HIS A 561 -9.46 -4.99 9.26
C HIS A 561 -10.72 -5.70 8.74
N CYS A 562 -10.75 -7.04 8.68
CA CYS A 562 -11.92 -7.79 8.26
C CYS A 562 -13.01 -7.83 9.36
N PRO A 563 -14.30 -7.98 8.97
CA PRO A 563 -15.40 -8.00 9.93
C PRO A 563 -15.21 -9.04 11.04
N GLU A 564 -15.49 -8.64 12.28
CA GLU A 564 -15.22 -9.45 13.47
C GLU A 564 -15.97 -10.79 13.43
N GLU A 565 -17.20 -10.81 12.93
CA GLU A 565 -17.99 -12.03 12.79
C GLU A 565 -17.38 -13.03 11.80
N ALA A 566 -16.69 -12.55 10.76
CA ALA A 566 -15.97 -13.40 9.81
C ALA A 566 -14.67 -13.93 10.42
N ARG A 567 -13.91 -13.08 11.16
CA ARG A 567 -12.69 -13.48 11.87
C ARG A 567 -12.93 -14.49 12.99
N LYS A 568 -14.11 -14.45 13.62
CA LYS A 568 -14.51 -15.40 14.69
C LYS A 568 -14.98 -16.76 14.18
N LEU A 569 -15.11 -16.96 12.87
CA LEU A 569 -15.42 -18.29 12.33
C LEU A 569 -14.27 -19.26 12.62
N SER A 570 -14.62 -20.42 13.17
CA SER A 570 -13.69 -21.51 13.43
C SER A 570 -13.86 -22.59 12.38
N PHE A 571 -12.77 -22.91 11.69
CA PHE A 571 -12.75 -23.98 10.70
C PHE A 571 -12.28 -25.27 11.33
N LYS A 572 -12.99 -26.37 11.04
CA LYS A 572 -12.62 -27.71 11.47
C LYS A 572 -13.09 -28.75 10.47
N PHE A 573 -12.30 -29.81 10.32
CA PHE A 573 -12.75 -31.01 9.62
C PHE A 573 -13.82 -31.74 10.45
N THR A 574 -14.98 -31.93 9.85
CA THR A 574 -16.09 -32.73 10.42
C THR A 574 -16.14 -34.06 9.70
N LYS A 575 -16.18 -35.17 10.46
CA LYS A 575 -16.23 -36.51 9.86
C LYS A 575 -17.55 -36.68 9.10
N ALA A 576 -17.51 -37.30 7.93
CA ALA A 576 -18.66 -37.38 7.02
C ALA A 576 -19.86 -38.10 7.66
N ASP A 577 -19.63 -39.05 8.56
CA ASP A 577 -20.68 -39.75 9.31
C ASP A 577 -21.33 -38.92 10.44
N GLN A 578 -20.77 -37.74 10.75
CA GLN A 578 -21.38 -36.76 11.64
C GLN A 578 -22.25 -35.75 10.87
N LEU A 579 -22.18 -35.77 9.54
CA LEU A 579 -22.98 -34.91 8.67
C LEU A 579 -24.24 -35.67 8.21
N GLU A 580 -25.36 -34.95 8.13
CA GLU A 580 -26.66 -35.56 7.84
C GLU A 580 -26.66 -36.37 6.53
N TRP A 581 -25.95 -35.87 5.50
CA TRP A 581 -25.84 -36.54 4.19
C TRP A 581 -24.94 -37.78 4.21
N GLY A 582 -24.05 -37.92 5.19
CA GLY A 582 -23.03 -38.97 5.21
C GLY A 582 -23.18 -40.00 6.34
N LYS A 583 -24.07 -39.75 7.30
CA LYS A 583 -24.27 -40.54 8.52
C LYS A 583 -24.37 -42.04 8.31
N GLU A 584 -25.11 -42.49 7.29
CA GLU A 584 -25.25 -43.91 6.98
C GLU A 584 -24.22 -44.39 5.95
N LYS A 585 -23.89 -43.54 4.96
CA LYS A 585 -23.06 -43.90 3.80
C LYS A 585 -21.57 -44.02 4.15
N PHE A 586 -21.09 -43.21 5.08
CA PHE A 586 -19.66 -43.08 5.42
C PHE A 586 -19.36 -43.42 6.88
N LYS A 587 -20.23 -44.21 7.51
CA LYS A 587 -20.06 -44.64 8.89
C LYS A 587 -18.70 -45.31 9.09
N ASP A 588 -17.93 -44.82 10.07
CA ASP A 588 -16.60 -45.33 10.43
C ASP A 588 -15.54 -45.18 9.30
N VAL A 589 -15.81 -44.37 8.28
CA VAL A 589 -14.86 -44.07 7.19
C VAL A 589 -14.06 -42.82 7.55
N GLU A 590 -12.74 -42.85 7.38
CA GLU A 590 -11.84 -41.72 7.62
C GLU A 590 -11.96 -40.64 6.52
N PHE A 591 -13.16 -40.12 6.34
CA PHE A 591 -13.51 -39.11 5.35
C PHE A 591 -14.12 -37.90 6.05
N TYR A 592 -13.60 -36.71 5.74
CA TYR A 592 -13.91 -35.48 6.45
C TYR A 592 -14.17 -34.34 5.47
N ASN A 593 -15.03 -33.41 5.89
CA ASN A 593 -15.39 -32.23 5.13
C ASN A 593 -15.21 -30.97 5.98
N MET A 594 -14.80 -29.89 5.34
CA MET A 594 -14.81 -28.53 5.86
C MET A 594 -15.43 -27.62 4.80
N ARG A 595 -16.64 -27.14 5.09
CA ARG A 595 -17.36 -26.12 4.30
C ARG A 595 -16.80 -24.75 4.61
N GLY A 596 -16.76 -23.83 3.64
CA GLY A 596 -16.04 -22.60 3.96
C GLY A 596 -16.12 -21.40 3.04
N PHE A 597 -16.19 -21.52 1.71
CA PHE A 597 -15.86 -20.34 0.89
C PHE A 597 -16.77 -20.18 -0.32
N ASN A 598 -17.60 -19.16 -0.32
CA ASN A 598 -18.37 -18.74 -1.48
C ASN A 598 -17.72 -17.50 -2.12
N ILE A 599 -17.62 -17.46 -3.45
CA ILE A 599 -17.06 -16.32 -4.20
C ILE A 599 -18.07 -15.85 -5.23
N LYS A 600 -18.42 -14.57 -5.18
CA LYS A 600 -19.31 -13.91 -6.15
C LYS A 600 -18.73 -12.59 -6.65
N PHE A 601 -19.12 -12.17 -7.84
CA PHE A 601 -18.73 -10.87 -8.38
C PHE A 601 -19.49 -9.71 -7.71
N ALA A 602 -18.78 -8.64 -7.39
CA ALA A 602 -19.30 -7.47 -6.70
C ALA A 602 -20.29 -6.64 -7.54
N ASP A 603 -20.22 -6.72 -8.87
CA ASP A 603 -21.00 -5.87 -9.77
C ASP A 603 -22.43 -6.37 -10.00
N ASN A 604 -22.66 -7.68 -9.88
CA ASN A 604 -23.96 -8.29 -10.22
C ASN A 604 -24.33 -9.49 -9.34
N ASP A 605 -23.59 -9.76 -8.26
CA ASP A 605 -23.75 -10.93 -7.38
C ASP A 605 -23.67 -12.29 -8.13
N GLU A 606 -23.09 -12.32 -9.34
CA GLU A 606 -22.90 -13.55 -10.10
C GLU A 606 -21.95 -14.47 -9.35
N HIS A 607 -22.45 -15.65 -8.98
CA HIS A 607 -21.66 -16.69 -8.35
C HIS A 607 -20.54 -17.14 -9.29
N LEU A 608 -19.29 -17.01 -8.82
CA LEU A 608 -18.11 -17.47 -9.53
C LEU A 608 -17.87 -18.96 -9.21
N CYS A 609 -17.63 -19.25 -7.93
CA CYS A 609 -17.44 -20.61 -7.45
C CYS A 609 -17.71 -20.73 -5.94
N HIS A 610 -18.06 -21.94 -5.52
CA HIS A 610 -18.03 -22.36 -4.13
C HIS A 610 -16.83 -23.27 -3.92
N MET A 611 -16.19 -23.21 -2.74
CA MET A 611 -15.04 -24.03 -2.39
C MET A 611 -15.19 -24.59 -1.00
N GLN A 612 -14.79 -25.85 -0.89
CA GLN A 612 -14.75 -26.58 0.37
C GLN A 612 -13.55 -27.52 0.38
N LEU A 613 -13.10 -27.87 1.58
CA LEU A 613 -12.00 -28.79 1.78
C LEU A 613 -12.51 -30.16 2.18
N TRP A 614 -11.73 -31.15 1.77
CA TRP A 614 -11.95 -32.54 2.10
C TRP A 614 -10.66 -33.14 2.59
N ALA A 615 -10.78 -34.09 3.51
CA ALA A 615 -9.67 -34.92 3.92
C ALA A 615 -10.04 -36.40 3.93
N ALA A 616 -9.12 -37.24 3.50
CA ALA A 616 -9.32 -38.67 3.41
C ALA A 616 -8.10 -39.40 3.98
N GLY A 617 -8.33 -40.29 4.92
CA GLY A 617 -7.31 -41.19 5.43
C GLY A 617 -6.91 -42.24 4.40
N LYS A 618 -5.79 -42.92 4.62
CA LYS A 618 -5.26 -43.95 3.73
C LYS A 618 -6.33 -44.99 3.33
N GLY A 619 -6.41 -45.31 2.05
CA GLY A 619 -7.34 -46.29 1.47
C GLY A 619 -8.80 -45.84 1.39
N THR A 620 -9.13 -44.63 1.84
CA THR A 620 -10.51 -44.12 1.86
C THR A 620 -11.06 -43.88 0.46
N ASN A 621 -12.29 -44.37 0.24
CA ASN A 621 -13.12 -44.06 -0.92
C ASN A 621 -14.11 -42.94 -0.55
N ALA A 622 -14.03 -41.78 -1.21
CA ALA A 622 -14.90 -40.63 -0.96
C ALA A 622 -16.36 -40.82 -1.47
N GLY A 623 -16.65 -41.99 -2.05
CA GLY A 623 -17.95 -42.39 -2.55
C GLY A 623 -18.12 -42.11 -4.04
N VAL A 624 -18.60 -43.11 -4.79
CA VAL A 624 -18.88 -42.96 -6.22
C VAL A 624 -20.15 -42.14 -6.43
N HIS A 625 -20.08 -41.12 -7.28
CA HIS A 625 -21.17 -40.20 -7.60
C HIS A 625 -21.02 -39.57 -9.00
N ASN A 626 -22.02 -38.81 -9.47
CA ASN A 626 -22.05 -38.22 -10.81
C ASN A 626 -22.81 -36.87 -10.89
N HIS A 627 -23.01 -36.20 -9.76
CA HIS A 627 -23.69 -34.90 -9.65
C HIS A 627 -25.04 -34.80 -10.36
N ALA A 628 -25.82 -35.90 -10.38
CA ALA A 628 -27.14 -35.89 -11.02
C ALA A 628 -28.15 -34.90 -10.40
N THR A 629 -27.86 -34.36 -9.22
CA THR A 629 -28.69 -33.37 -8.52
C THR A 629 -28.04 -31.99 -8.44
N ASP A 630 -26.80 -31.84 -8.90
CA ASP A 630 -25.99 -30.65 -8.64
C ASP A 630 -25.74 -29.86 -9.93
N ARG A 631 -25.63 -28.54 -9.80
CA ARG A 631 -25.53 -27.61 -10.94
C ARG A 631 -24.21 -26.82 -10.89
N PHE A 632 -23.09 -27.52 -10.97
CA PHE A 632 -21.76 -26.92 -11.03
C PHE A 632 -20.78 -27.75 -11.87
N CYS A 633 -19.66 -27.13 -12.24
CA CYS A 633 -18.49 -27.79 -12.79
C CYS A 633 -17.38 -27.87 -11.74
N GLU A 634 -17.02 -29.06 -11.28
CA GLU A 634 -16.05 -29.25 -10.20
C GLU A 634 -14.68 -29.69 -10.68
N VAL A 635 -13.66 -29.06 -10.11
CA VAL A 635 -12.27 -29.53 -10.18
C VAL A 635 -11.68 -29.55 -8.78
N HIS A 636 -10.71 -30.43 -8.57
CA HIS A 636 -10.02 -30.57 -7.31
C HIS A 636 -8.57 -30.13 -7.41
N THR A 637 -8.16 -29.36 -6.40
CA THR A 637 -6.77 -29.00 -6.13
C THR A 637 -6.29 -29.82 -4.94
N CYS A 638 -5.35 -30.74 -5.16
CA CYS A 638 -4.70 -31.46 -4.08
C CYS A 638 -3.70 -30.54 -3.38
N ILE A 639 -3.89 -30.30 -2.08
CA ILE A 639 -2.95 -29.51 -1.27
C ILE A 639 -1.90 -30.45 -0.69
N ILE A 640 -2.37 -31.57 -0.13
CA ILE A 640 -1.52 -32.61 0.46
C ILE A 640 -2.00 -33.97 -0.04
N ASN A 641 -1.10 -34.74 -0.66
CA ASN A 641 -1.31 -36.14 -0.97
C ASN A 641 -0.58 -36.98 0.08
N GLY A 642 -1.32 -37.67 0.95
CA GLY A 642 -0.76 -38.29 2.15
C GLY A 642 0.16 -39.48 1.87
N ASN A 643 0.01 -40.13 0.72
CA ASN A 643 0.79 -41.32 0.36
C ASN A 643 1.42 -41.25 -1.05
N GLY A 644 1.23 -40.14 -1.76
CA GLY A 644 1.75 -39.92 -3.12
C GLY A 644 1.02 -40.68 -4.23
N ASN A 645 -0.04 -41.43 -3.92
CA ASN A 645 -0.78 -42.28 -4.86
C ASN A 645 -2.30 -42.08 -4.80
N SER A 646 -2.76 -40.99 -4.19
CA SER A 646 -4.17 -40.60 -4.14
C SER A 646 -4.62 -39.75 -5.32
N GLY A 647 -5.91 -39.78 -5.66
CA GLY A 647 -6.46 -38.88 -6.68
C GLY A 647 -7.82 -39.29 -7.19
N MET A 648 -8.23 -38.72 -8.33
CA MET A 648 -9.54 -38.96 -8.92
C MET A 648 -9.59 -40.27 -9.71
N GLN A 649 -10.70 -40.97 -9.60
CA GLN A 649 -11.05 -42.15 -10.39
C GLN A 649 -12.38 -41.91 -11.09
N TYR A 650 -12.48 -42.25 -12.38
CA TYR A 650 -13.71 -42.04 -13.16
C TYR A 650 -13.93 -43.16 -14.19
N LEU A 651 -15.19 -43.42 -14.56
CA LEU A 651 -15.51 -44.34 -15.66
C LEU A 651 -15.28 -43.69 -17.03
N ASN A 652 -14.89 -44.48 -18.02
CA ASN A 652 -14.57 -43.96 -19.36
C ASN A 652 -15.78 -43.33 -20.09
N SER A 653 -17.00 -43.78 -19.77
CA SER A 653 -18.23 -43.31 -20.39
C SER A 653 -19.22 -42.78 -19.36
N SER A 654 -19.79 -41.61 -19.66
CA SER A 654 -20.85 -40.99 -18.86
C SER A 654 -22.24 -41.59 -19.13
N GLN A 655 -22.34 -42.52 -20.09
CA GLN A 655 -23.57 -43.25 -20.40
C GLN A 655 -23.64 -44.61 -19.67
N GLU A 656 -22.58 -45.03 -18.99
CA GLU A 656 -22.56 -46.30 -18.25
C GLU A 656 -23.43 -46.22 -16.98
N THR A 657 -24.31 -47.20 -16.80
CA THR A 657 -25.04 -47.39 -15.55
C THR A 657 -24.07 -47.90 -14.48
N TYR A 658 -23.93 -47.17 -13.38
CA TYR A 658 -23.16 -47.64 -12.23
C TYR A 658 -23.92 -48.71 -11.47
N ASP A 659 -23.34 -49.90 -11.40
CA ASP A 659 -23.78 -50.97 -10.52
C ASP A 659 -22.69 -51.24 -9.46
N PRO A 660 -22.92 -50.84 -8.20
CA PRO A 660 -21.96 -51.03 -7.11
C PRO A 660 -21.77 -52.51 -6.74
N PHE A 661 -22.62 -53.43 -7.19
CA PHE A 661 -22.45 -54.84 -6.88
C PHE A 661 -21.54 -55.56 -7.87
N THR A 662 -21.31 -54.98 -9.06
CA THR A 662 -20.53 -55.61 -10.13
C THR A 662 -19.25 -54.87 -10.49
N MET A 663 -19.18 -53.56 -10.26
CA MET A 663 -17.98 -52.79 -10.60
C MET A 663 -16.84 -52.96 -9.58
N LEU A 664 -15.61 -52.98 -10.09
CA LEU A 664 -14.35 -53.06 -9.35
C LEU A 664 -13.54 -51.77 -9.55
N ASP A 665 -12.55 -51.52 -8.68
CA ASP A 665 -11.66 -50.36 -8.84
C ASP A 665 -10.87 -50.36 -10.15
N SER A 666 -10.62 -51.54 -10.72
CA SER A 666 -9.96 -51.69 -12.02
C SER A 666 -10.79 -51.16 -13.20
N ASP A 667 -12.11 -50.98 -13.01
CA ASP A 667 -13.00 -50.48 -14.05
C ASP A 667 -12.91 -48.95 -14.18
N PHE A 668 -12.34 -48.27 -13.17
CA PHE A 668 -12.13 -46.84 -13.18
C PHE A 668 -10.76 -46.49 -13.76
N VAL A 669 -10.73 -45.42 -14.57
CA VAL A 669 -9.49 -44.75 -14.95
C VAL A 669 -9.01 -43.92 -13.77
N LYS A 670 -7.76 -44.14 -13.36
CA LYS A 670 -7.13 -43.41 -12.25
C LYS A 670 -6.29 -42.23 -12.76
N LEU A 671 -6.55 -41.06 -12.19
CA LEU A 671 -5.67 -39.88 -12.23
C LEU A 671 -5.01 -39.74 -10.86
N ASN A 672 -3.72 -40.05 -10.76
CA ASN A 672 -2.95 -39.75 -9.56
C ASN A 672 -2.71 -38.23 -9.51
N ILE A 673 -3.05 -37.57 -8.40
CA ILE A 673 -2.97 -36.10 -8.29
C ILE A 673 -2.01 -35.78 -7.14
N PRO A 674 -0.73 -35.48 -7.41
CA PRO A 674 0.25 -35.17 -6.38
C PRO A 674 -0.12 -33.92 -5.56
N SER A 675 0.55 -33.71 -4.43
CA SER A 675 0.46 -32.45 -3.68
C SER A 675 0.76 -31.26 -4.57
N PHE A 676 -0.04 -30.21 -4.46
CA PHE A 676 0.00 -29.01 -5.29
C PHE A 676 -0.22 -29.24 -6.80
N TYR A 677 -1.05 -30.22 -7.14
CA TYR A 677 -1.58 -30.40 -8.49
C TYR A 677 -3.09 -30.24 -8.50
N GLU A 678 -3.63 -29.85 -9.65
CA GLU A 678 -5.06 -29.93 -9.94
C GLU A 678 -5.33 -30.89 -11.10
N HIS A 679 -6.55 -31.43 -11.17
CA HIS A 679 -7.01 -32.18 -12.33
C HIS A 679 -7.94 -31.34 -13.21
N GLY A 680 -8.03 -31.73 -14.48
CA GLY A 680 -8.89 -31.08 -15.44
C GLY A 680 -10.31 -31.62 -15.41
N PRO A 681 -11.21 -31.05 -16.22
CA PRO A 681 -12.60 -31.48 -16.31
C PRO A 681 -12.76 -33.00 -16.46
N LEU A 682 -13.61 -33.59 -15.60
CA LEU A 682 -14.06 -34.98 -15.74
C LEU A 682 -15.43 -35.08 -16.40
N TRP A 683 -16.22 -34.01 -16.38
CA TRP A 683 -17.52 -33.95 -17.03
C TRP A 683 -17.42 -34.03 -18.56
N ASP A 684 -18.55 -34.37 -19.19
CA ASP A 684 -18.64 -34.41 -20.64
C ASP A 684 -18.59 -32.99 -21.22
N ILE A 685 -17.76 -32.81 -22.25
CA ILE A 685 -17.56 -31.53 -22.92
C ILE A 685 -17.98 -31.65 -24.38
N ASP A 686 -18.76 -30.69 -24.87
CA ASP A 686 -19.23 -30.66 -26.26
C ASP A 686 -18.16 -30.13 -27.23
N VAL A 687 -18.49 -30.13 -28.52
CA VAL A 687 -17.60 -29.63 -29.59
C VAL A 687 -17.29 -28.13 -29.49
N LYS A 688 -18.08 -27.37 -28.72
CA LYS A 688 -17.87 -25.94 -28.43
C LYS A 688 -17.16 -25.73 -27.09
N LYS A 689 -16.59 -26.79 -26.52
CA LYS A 689 -15.89 -26.78 -25.23
C LYS A 689 -16.78 -26.40 -24.04
N GLN A 690 -18.09 -26.59 -24.15
CA GLN A 690 -19.06 -26.34 -23.08
C GLN A 690 -19.37 -27.62 -22.30
N PRO A 691 -19.74 -27.52 -21.00
CA PRO A 691 -20.28 -28.66 -20.25
C PRO A 691 -21.56 -29.20 -20.92
N VAL A 692 -21.65 -30.51 -21.11
CA VAL A 692 -22.86 -31.17 -21.59
C VAL A 692 -23.86 -31.26 -20.43
N LEU A 693 -25.11 -30.84 -20.68
CA LEU A 693 -26.16 -30.77 -19.67
C LEU A 693 -27.20 -31.87 -19.88
N ARG A 694 -27.75 -32.41 -18.77
CA ARG A 694 -28.98 -33.19 -18.75
C ARG A 694 -30.18 -32.28 -19.04
N ASN A 695 -31.34 -32.88 -19.31
CA ASN A 695 -32.59 -32.16 -19.58
C ASN A 695 -33.02 -31.23 -18.43
N ASP A 696 -32.62 -31.54 -17.20
CA ASP A 696 -32.90 -30.74 -16.01
C ASP A 696 -31.83 -29.66 -15.74
N GLY A 697 -30.85 -29.49 -16.64
CA GLY A 697 -29.79 -28.49 -16.53
C GLY A 697 -28.63 -28.86 -15.59
N THR A 698 -28.57 -30.08 -15.05
CA THR A 698 -27.39 -30.60 -14.33
C THR A 698 -26.29 -31.02 -15.30
N VAL A 699 -25.02 -30.93 -14.90
CA VAL A 699 -23.88 -31.28 -15.76
C VAL A 699 -23.71 -32.81 -15.81
N ILE A 700 -23.46 -33.35 -17.00
CA ILE A 700 -23.21 -34.79 -17.18
C ILE A 700 -21.78 -35.13 -16.76
N TYR A 701 -21.67 -35.92 -15.70
CA TYR A 701 -20.41 -36.54 -15.29
C TYR A 701 -20.44 -38.05 -15.51
N PRO A 702 -19.28 -38.66 -15.81
CA PRO A 702 -19.11 -40.07 -15.56
C PRO A 702 -19.16 -40.33 -14.06
N TRP A 703 -19.46 -41.57 -13.66
CA TRP A 703 -19.32 -41.94 -12.26
C TRP A 703 -17.86 -41.81 -11.83
N HIS A 704 -17.62 -41.08 -10.75
CA HIS A 704 -16.29 -40.75 -10.28
C HIS A 704 -16.22 -40.66 -8.76
N LYS A 705 -14.99 -40.65 -8.23
CA LYS A 705 -14.67 -40.53 -6.80
C LYS A 705 -13.25 -40.02 -6.60
N TRP A 706 -12.97 -39.41 -5.44
CA TRP A 706 -11.62 -39.37 -4.91
C TRP A 706 -11.30 -40.70 -4.22
N GLN A 707 -10.14 -41.26 -4.52
CA GLN A 707 -9.63 -42.49 -3.90
C GLN A 707 -8.27 -42.21 -3.27
N SER A 708 -8.19 -42.35 -1.94
CA SER A 708 -6.93 -42.31 -1.23
C SER A 708 -6.11 -43.57 -1.53
N GLY A 709 -4.80 -43.40 -1.74
CA GLY A 709 -3.89 -44.52 -1.94
C GLY A 709 -3.86 -45.51 -0.76
N SER A 710 -3.52 -46.76 -1.06
CA SER A 710 -3.43 -47.86 -0.10
C SER A 710 -2.10 -48.59 -0.24
N ASP A 711 -1.63 -49.24 0.83
CA ASP A 711 -0.42 -50.08 0.82
C ASP A 711 -0.63 -51.44 0.12
N ALA A 712 -1.87 -51.78 -0.27
CA ALA A 712 -2.20 -53.02 -0.96
C ALA A 712 -1.99 -52.93 -2.50
N PRO A 713 -1.50 -53.99 -3.17
CA PRO A 713 -1.38 -54.02 -4.62
C PRO A 713 -2.77 -53.92 -5.30
N VAL A 714 -2.85 -53.11 -6.36
CA VAL A 714 -4.07 -52.86 -7.14
C VAL A 714 -4.62 -54.19 -7.67
N GLY A 715 -5.81 -54.60 -7.20
CA GLY A 715 -6.49 -55.76 -7.79
C GLY A 715 -7.58 -56.50 -7.00
N GLN A 716 -7.91 -56.16 -5.74
CA GLN A 716 -8.93 -56.92 -4.99
C GLN A 716 -9.79 -56.10 -4.00
N GLN A 717 -10.22 -54.88 -4.36
CA GLN A 717 -11.28 -54.19 -3.62
C GLN A 717 -12.55 -54.07 -4.50
N GLN A 718 -13.64 -54.74 -4.08
CA GLN A 718 -14.96 -54.62 -4.70
C GLN A 718 -15.58 -53.27 -4.33
N ASN A 719 -16.14 -52.52 -5.28
CA ASN A 719 -16.83 -51.25 -5.04
C ASN A 719 -18.25 -51.44 -4.48
N LYS A 720 -18.42 -52.18 -3.37
CA LYS A 720 -19.75 -52.40 -2.77
C LYS A 720 -20.33 -51.11 -2.17
N VAL A 721 -21.61 -50.85 -2.47
CA VAL A 721 -22.49 -50.06 -1.58
C VAL A 721 -22.65 -50.87 -0.29
N LEU A 722 -22.27 -50.27 0.85
CA LEU A 722 -22.48 -50.85 2.17
C LEU A 722 -23.99 -50.96 2.42
N THR A 723 -24.55 -52.15 2.24
CA THR A 723 -25.86 -52.48 2.82
C THR A 723 -25.67 -52.84 4.29
N SER A 724 -26.69 -52.64 5.11
CA SER A 724 -26.66 -52.88 6.57
C SER A 724 -26.24 -54.31 6.97
N ARG A 725 -26.23 -55.26 6.03
CA ARG A 725 -25.79 -56.65 6.23
C ARG A 725 -24.31 -56.91 6.00
N ASP A 726 -23.59 -56.05 5.27
CA ASP A 726 -22.15 -56.22 5.00
C ASP A 726 -21.25 -55.57 6.07
N ILE A 727 -21.83 -54.79 6.99
CA ILE A 727 -21.15 -54.12 8.13
C ILE A 727 -20.52 -55.12 9.11
N LEU A 728 -20.95 -56.39 9.09
CA LEU A 728 -20.47 -57.42 10.04
C LEU A 728 -19.25 -58.24 9.57
N LYS A 729 -18.69 -58.00 8.37
CA LYS A 729 -17.56 -58.82 7.86
C LYS A 729 -16.30 -58.08 7.38
N ASN A 730 -16.32 -56.76 7.19
CA ASN A 730 -15.12 -55.99 6.84
C ASN A 730 -14.58 -55.12 7.98
N SER A 731 -14.97 -55.40 9.23
CA SER A 731 -14.29 -54.88 10.41
C SER A 731 -12.97 -55.63 10.65
N VAL A 732 -11.98 -55.42 9.77
CA VAL A 732 -10.57 -55.79 10.01
C VAL A 732 -9.70 -54.71 9.37
N ASP A 733 -9.53 -53.58 10.05
CA ASP A 733 -8.38 -53.34 10.93
C ASP A 733 -8.51 -51.94 11.54
N ALA A 734 -8.91 -51.85 12.81
CA ALA A 734 -8.95 -50.60 13.58
C ALA A 734 -7.53 -50.16 14.02
N SER A 735 -6.52 -50.46 13.21
CA SER A 735 -5.16 -49.98 13.35
C SER A 735 -4.42 -50.17 12.02
N VAL A 736 -4.73 -49.35 11.01
CA VAL A 736 -3.79 -49.19 9.90
C VAL A 736 -2.54 -48.53 10.49
N PRO A 737 -1.38 -49.22 10.60
CA PRO A 737 -0.17 -48.59 11.11
C PRO A 737 0.23 -47.49 10.13
N ASN A 738 0.65 -46.33 10.63
CA ASN A 738 1.09 -45.19 9.80
C ASN A 738 -0.02 -44.62 8.90
N GLN A 739 -1.04 -44.05 9.53
CA GLN A 739 -2.07 -43.27 8.83
C GLN A 739 -1.43 -42.06 8.11
N SER A 740 -2.07 -41.66 7.02
CA SER A 740 -1.70 -40.47 6.24
C SER A 740 -2.96 -39.85 5.65
N TYR A 741 -3.08 -38.52 5.67
CA TYR A 741 -4.27 -37.85 5.15
C TYR A 741 -3.98 -37.13 3.84
N ASP A 742 -4.84 -37.38 2.86
CA ASP A 742 -5.01 -36.46 1.74
C ASP A 742 -5.79 -35.24 2.21
N ILE A 743 -5.45 -34.07 1.68
CA ILE A 743 -6.19 -32.83 1.83
C ILE A 743 -6.31 -32.20 0.46
N TRP A 744 -7.54 -31.95 0.03
CA TRP A 744 -7.80 -31.29 -1.24
C TRP A 744 -8.95 -30.28 -1.12
N MET A 745 -8.94 -29.32 -2.04
CA MET A 745 -9.98 -28.33 -2.18
C MET A 745 -10.82 -28.67 -3.41
N ALA A 746 -12.13 -28.83 -3.22
CA ALA A 746 -13.10 -28.90 -4.30
C ALA A 746 -13.51 -27.47 -4.68
N ILE A 747 -13.50 -27.16 -5.98
CA ILE A 747 -13.87 -25.85 -6.52
C ILE A 747 -15.01 -26.05 -7.49
N GLU A 748 -16.20 -25.61 -7.10
CA GLU A 748 -17.47 -25.80 -7.78
C GLU A 748 -17.80 -24.54 -8.58
N PHE A 749 -17.36 -24.49 -9.84
CA PHE A 749 -17.60 -23.36 -10.73
C PHE A 749 -19.06 -23.30 -11.20
N ASN A 750 -19.54 -22.08 -11.39
CA ASN A 750 -20.80 -21.84 -12.09
C ASN A 750 -20.70 -22.30 -13.55
N ILE A 751 -21.65 -23.13 -14.00
CA ILE A 751 -21.70 -23.72 -15.35
C ILE A 751 -21.49 -22.69 -16.46
N LYS A 752 -22.03 -21.47 -16.30
CA LYS A 752 -21.92 -20.39 -17.30
C LYS A 752 -20.48 -19.90 -17.52
N LEU A 753 -19.61 -20.13 -16.55
CA LEU A 753 -18.22 -19.70 -16.53
C LEU A 753 -17.24 -20.86 -16.77
N SER A 754 -17.75 -22.06 -17.09
CA SER A 754 -16.97 -23.31 -17.14
C SER A 754 -16.63 -23.80 -18.55
N THR A 755 -16.57 -22.88 -19.53
CA THR A 755 -16.08 -23.20 -20.87
C THR A 755 -14.59 -23.59 -20.81
N VAL A 756 -14.22 -24.73 -21.40
CA VAL A 756 -12.81 -25.13 -21.44
C VAL A 756 -12.05 -24.19 -22.38
N PRO A 757 -10.94 -23.57 -21.93
CA PRO A 757 -10.15 -22.67 -22.77
C PRO A 757 -9.60 -23.34 -24.04
N SER A 758 -9.34 -22.53 -25.07
CA SER A 758 -8.88 -22.99 -26.39
C SER A 758 -7.52 -23.67 -26.34
#